data_AF-A0AAQ3KSG8-F1
#
_entry.id   AF-A0AAQ3KSG8-F1
#
_cell.length_a   1.000
_cell.length_b   1.000
_cell.length_c   1.000
_cell.angle_alpha   90.00
_cell.angle_beta   90.00
_cell.angle_gamma   90.00
#
_symmetry.space_group_name_H-M   'P 1'
#
loop_
_entity.id
_entity.type
_entity.pdbx_description
1 polymer ?
#
loop_
_entity_poly.entity_id
_entity_poly.type
_entity_poly.pdbx_seq_one_letter_code
_entity_poly.pdbx_strand_id
1 'polypeptide(L)'
;MEKSSGSKNKKLKIAIIHPDLGIGGAERLIVDTAVQLASHGHSVHLFTAHHDKNRCFEETLAGPFSVKVYGGFLPRHIFYRFHALCAYLRCIFVALCVLLMWPSFDIILADQVSVVIPLLKLKRSTKIFFYCHFPDLLLAQHTTMLRRIYRCPIDMIEEATTGMADLILVNSKFTSSVFATTFSHIHSRGICPAVLYPAVNVEQFDGPCFYKLNFLSINRFERKKNLQLAISAFALLCSFGNSLPSHVKVTLTIAGGYDKRLKENVEYLNELKRLAELEGVSEQVKFVTSCSTAERNELLSQCLAVLYTPKDEHFGIVPLEAMAAKKPVIACNSGGPLETIKHDVTGFLCEPTPSEFSQAMSKLVNDPEIAARMGEAARNHVTEKFSTKTFGEQLNRYVLDIYHHRIETHSTSTYFNGSAENLGLPHISAYLNPIAANFSHGASFATSLATILPQNSTLPLGGYSPFSLDVQLKQFSQFIFRSQVAHKQGGVFGHLMPKEDYFSRALYMFDIGHNDLTALYFQNISAKPYLSSALQQLSTAIKRVYGEGGRSFWIHNTGPLGCLPYVLVEVRRRAAAAAWLDSLGCSIALNELAEQFNAMLNETVNRLRLDLPLATMVVTDIYSVKYSLIRRAGKLGFQPPPLQACCGHGGGTYNFDSGAWCGATTMVDGKRVLLGKSCKNPSKRVIWDGAHYTEAANKWMFDQISGGKFSDPAIPLNTACHKKTPPT
;
A
#
# COMPACT_ATOMS: atom_id res chain seq x y z
N MET A 1 36.64 25.21 4.57
CA MET A 1 36.37 24.44 5.81
C MET A 1 34.90 24.63 6.18
N GLU A 2 34.02 23.88 5.53
CA GLU A 2 32.57 23.93 5.77
C GLU A 2 32.21 22.93 6.88
N LYS A 3 31.53 23.43 7.92
CA LYS A 3 30.89 22.59 8.94
C LYS A 3 29.49 22.23 8.46
N SER A 4 29.27 20.96 8.13
CA SER A 4 27.95 20.41 7.85
C SER A 4 27.12 20.34 9.15
N SER A 5 25.95 20.99 9.15
CA SER A 5 24.98 20.90 10.24
C SER A 5 24.04 19.72 9.99
N GLY A 6 24.49 18.52 10.34
CA GLY A 6 23.64 17.33 10.41
C GLY A 6 22.61 17.44 11.54
N SER A 7 21.32 17.35 11.20
CA SER A 7 20.26 17.04 12.17
C SER A 7 20.59 15.70 12.82
N LYS A 8 21.03 15.70 14.09
CA LYS A 8 21.30 14.46 14.83
C LYS A 8 19.97 13.72 15.04
N ASN A 9 19.75 12.64 14.29
CA ASN A 9 18.65 11.69 14.56
C ASN A 9 18.70 11.26 16.04
N LYS A 10 17.55 11.34 16.73
CA LYS A 10 17.46 10.92 18.13
C LYS A 10 17.71 9.42 18.22
N LYS A 11 18.72 9.03 18.98
CA LYS A 11 19.03 7.62 19.27
C LYS A 11 17.94 7.01 20.14
N LEU A 12 17.15 6.10 19.56
CA LEU A 12 16.09 5.35 20.25
C LEU A 12 16.60 4.01 20.80
N LYS A 13 15.98 3.51 21.87
CA LYS A 13 16.14 2.15 22.38
C LYS A 13 15.05 1.25 21.81
N ILE A 14 15.45 0.27 21.01
CA ILE A 14 14.54 -0.62 20.29
C ILE A 14 14.76 -2.05 20.76
N ALA A 15 13.67 -2.73 21.13
CA ALA A 15 13.68 -4.18 21.35
C ALA A 15 13.05 -4.89 20.15
N ILE A 16 13.59 -6.05 19.79
CA ILE A 16 13.00 -6.96 18.82
C ILE A 16 12.74 -8.28 19.53
N ILE A 17 11.51 -8.81 19.42
CA ILE A 17 11.13 -10.08 20.03
C ILE A 17 10.78 -11.05 18.91
N HIS A 18 11.51 -12.17 18.86
CA HIS A 18 11.34 -13.22 17.86
C HIS A 18 11.37 -14.62 18.52
N PRO A 19 10.50 -15.57 18.14
CA PRO A 19 10.32 -16.83 18.87
C PRO A 19 11.60 -17.67 19.02
N ASP A 20 12.28 -17.99 17.92
CA ASP A 20 13.48 -18.83 17.90
C ASP A 20 14.44 -18.34 16.80
N LEU A 21 15.70 -18.07 17.15
CA LEU A 21 16.72 -17.70 16.17
C LEU A 21 17.46 -18.94 15.63
N GLY A 22 17.24 -19.21 14.34
CA GLY A 22 17.97 -20.21 13.55
C GLY A 22 18.34 -19.68 12.16
N ILE A 23 18.17 -20.51 11.13
CA ILE A 23 18.39 -20.14 9.72
C ILE A 23 17.06 -20.30 8.97
N GLY A 24 16.55 -19.18 8.45
CA GLY A 24 15.33 -19.12 7.67
C GLY A 24 15.04 -17.70 7.16
N GLY A 25 13.99 -17.57 6.34
CA GLY A 25 13.66 -16.30 5.69
C GLY A 25 13.07 -15.27 6.66
N ALA A 26 12.29 -15.71 7.66
CA ALA A 26 11.77 -14.83 8.69
C ALA A 26 12.89 -14.33 9.60
N GLU A 27 13.77 -15.24 10.01
CA GLU A 27 14.95 -14.95 10.81
C GLU A 27 15.90 -13.99 10.09
N ARG A 28 16.09 -14.14 8.77
CA ARG A 28 16.91 -13.21 7.97
C ARG A 28 16.34 -11.80 8.02
N LEU A 29 15.03 -11.63 7.81
CA LEU A 29 14.39 -10.31 7.90
C LEU A 29 14.63 -9.66 9.27
N ILE A 30 14.50 -10.42 10.35
CA ILE A 30 14.69 -9.91 11.70
C ILE A 30 16.15 -9.51 11.96
N VAL A 31 17.10 -10.28 11.44
CA VAL A 31 18.52 -9.89 11.49
C VAL A 31 18.77 -8.62 10.67
N ASP A 32 18.24 -8.51 9.46
CA ASP A 32 18.35 -7.31 8.63
C ASP A 32 17.71 -6.09 9.31
N THR A 33 16.55 -6.28 9.94
CA THR A 33 15.88 -5.27 10.77
C THR A 33 16.81 -4.76 11.87
N ALA A 34 17.45 -5.67 12.59
CA ALA A 34 18.34 -5.32 13.69
C ALA A 34 19.60 -4.58 13.21
N VAL A 35 20.25 -5.09 12.14
CA VAL A 35 21.44 -4.47 11.53
C VAL A 35 21.11 -3.07 11.01
N GLN A 36 20.01 -2.92 10.27
CA GLN A 36 19.67 -1.64 9.65
C GLN A 36 19.29 -0.59 10.69
N LEU A 37 18.52 -0.94 11.71
CA LEU A 37 18.21 0.00 12.81
C LEU A 37 19.47 0.40 13.59
N ALA A 38 20.38 -0.54 13.84
CA ALA A 38 21.65 -0.23 14.48
C ALA A 38 22.53 0.70 13.62
N SER A 39 22.57 0.49 12.30
CA SER A 39 23.30 1.35 11.36
C SER A 39 22.78 2.80 11.30
N HIS A 40 21.49 3.00 11.59
CA HIS A 40 20.89 4.33 11.74
C HIS A 40 21.15 4.98 13.12
N GLY A 41 21.95 4.34 13.96
CA GLY A 41 22.41 4.86 15.26
C GLY A 41 21.54 4.47 16.46
N HIS A 42 20.51 3.65 16.27
CA HIS A 42 19.64 3.18 17.37
C HIS A 42 20.34 2.13 18.26
N SER A 43 19.91 2.04 19.51
CA SER A 43 20.33 0.97 20.43
C SER A 43 19.39 -0.21 20.29
N VAL A 44 19.82 -1.29 19.66
CA VAL A 44 18.98 -2.44 19.33
C VAL A 44 19.30 -3.65 20.21
N HIS A 45 18.26 -4.26 20.78
CA HIS A 45 18.35 -5.48 21.58
C HIS A 45 17.38 -6.53 21.03
N LEU A 46 17.88 -7.71 20.70
CA LEU A 46 17.07 -8.82 20.20
C LEU A 46 16.85 -9.85 21.31
N PHE A 47 15.60 -10.20 21.54
CA PHE A 47 15.14 -11.17 22.54
C PHE A 47 14.52 -12.38 21.87
N THR A 48 14.92 -13.58 22.27
CA THR A 48 14.42 -14.82 21.71
C THR A 48 14.33 -15.94 22.75
N ALA A 49 13.54 -16.97 22.46
CA ALA A 49 13.43 -18.12 23.36
C ALA A 49 14.52 -19.18 23.13
N HIS A 50 15.17 -19.15 21.98
CA HIS A 50 16.29 -20.04 21.64
C HIS A 50 17.20 -19.41 20.60
N HIS A 51 18.49 -19.67 20.70
CA HIS A 51 19.49 -19.28 19.70
C HIS A 51 20.52 -20.39 19.57
N ASP A 52 20.57 -21.02 18.40
CA ASP A 52 21.57 -22.06 18.11
C ASP A 52 22.83 -21.39 17.55
N LYS A 53 23.86 -21.25 18.38
CA LYS A 53 25.12 -20.59 17.99
C LYS A 53 25.88 -21.33 16.87
N ASN A 54 25.61 -22.62 16.68
CA ASN A 54 26.23 -23.41 15.61
C ASN A 54 25.44 -23.33 14.30
N ARG A 55 24.23 -22.78 14.33
CA ARG A 55 23.32 -22.68 13.18
C ARG A 55 22.54 -21.37 13.22
N CYS A 56 23.26 -20.26 13.03
CA CYS A 56 22.69 -18.92 13.02
C CYS A 56 23.40 -18.01 12.01
N PHE A 57 22.86 -16.80 11.81
CA PHE A 57 23.51 -15.75 11.04
C PHE A 57 24.66 -15.12 11.84
N GLU A 58 25.77 -14.81 11.18
CA GLU A 58 27.00 -14.30 11.82
C GLU A 58 26.75 -12.99 12.59
N GLU A 59 25.85 -12.15 12.08
CA GLU A 59 25.43 -10.90 12.69
C GLU A 59 24.78 -11.11 14.06
N THR A 60 24.26 -12.30 14.36
CA THR A 60 23.71 -12.64 15.69
C THR A 60 24.77 -13.01 16.73
N LEU A 61 26.01 -13.30 16.28
CA LEU A 61 27.14 -13.64 17.15
C LEU A 61 28.01 -12.41 17.44
N ALA A 62 28.31 -11.61 16.40
CA ALA A 62 29.27 -10.51 16.47
C ALA A 62 28.76 -9.21 15.82
N GLY A 63 27.48 -9.13 15.45
CA GLY A 63 26.91 -7.95 14.78
C GLY A 63 26.67 -6.76 15.72
N PRO A 64 26.08 -5.67 15.17
CA PRO A 64 25.96 -4.38 15.86
C PRO A 64 24.86 -4.31 16.93
N PHE A 65 24.26 -5.45 17.30
CA PHE A 65 23.16 -5.54 18.25
C PHE A 65 23.36 -6.71 19.23
N SER A 66 22.74 -6.66 20.41
CA SER A 66 22.87 -7.73 21.40
C SER A 66 21.74 -8.75 21.31
N VAL A 67 22.06 -10.05 21.35
CA VAL A 67 21.07 -11.13 21.47
C VAL A 67 20.94 -11.60 22.92
N LYS A 68 19.71 -11.76 23.40
CA LYS A 68 19.37 -12.27 24.73
C LYS A 68 18.38 -13.43 24.63
N VAL A 69 18.72 -14.53 25.29
CA VAL A 69 17.92 -15.76 25.28
C VAL A 69 17.26 -15.96 26.64
N TYR A 70 15.93 -16.15 26.65
CA TYR A 70 15.16 -16.46 27.85
C TYR A 70 14.27 -17.69 27.62
N GLY A 71 13.98 -18.48 28.66
CA GLY A 71 12.99 -19.57 28.51
C GLY A 71 13.46 -20.76 27.67
N GLY A 72 14.78 -20.95 27.52
CA GLY A 72 15.35 -22.11 26.80
C GLY A 72 14.94 -23.47 27.38
N PHE A 73 14.52 -23.52 28.65
CA PHE A 73 14.00 -24.70 29.32
C PHE A 73 12.56 -25.09 28.90
N LEU A 74 11.80 -24.17 28.29
CA LEU A 74 10.43 -24.45 27.85
C LEU A 74 10.44 -25.32 26.60
N PRO A 75 9.64 -26.39 26.53
CA PRO A 75 9.67 -27.33 25.41
C PRO A 75 9.17 -26.69 24.11
N ARG A 76 9.73 -27.09 22.96
CA ARG A 76 9.23 -26.71 21.62
C ARG A 76 7.94 -27.42 21.21
N HIS A 77 7.68 -28.56 21.83
CA HIS A 77 6.50 -29.39 21.61
C HIS A 77 6.30 -30.33 22.80
N ILE A 78 5.06 -30.79 23.00
CA ILE A 78 4.72 -31.82 23.99
C ILE A 78 4.35 -33.08 23.21
N PHE A 79 5.11 -34.16 23.36
CA PHE A 79 4.95 -35.41 22.59
C PHE A 79 4.89 -35.20 21.06
N TYR A 80 5.75 -34.34 20.50
CA TYR A 80 5.73 -33.93 19.08
C TYR A 80 4.40 -33.30 18.60
N ARG A 81 3.61 -32.78 19.54
CA ARG A 81 2.35 -32.06 19.30
C ARG A 81 2.38 -30.68 19.95
N PHE A 82 1.37 -29.86 19.67
CA PHE A 82 1.16 -28.54 20.30
C PHE A 82 2.26 -27.48 20.06
N HIS A 83 2.94 -27.55 18.91
CA HIS A 83 4.00 -26.59 18.55
C HIS A 83 3.59 -25.12 18.68
N ALA A 84 2.37 -24.76 18.24
CA ALA A 84 1.88 -23.39 18.31
C ALA A 84 1.68 -22.91 19.76
N LEU A 85 1.09 -23.76 20.61
CA LEU A 85 0.93 -23.46 22.04
C LEU A 85 2.29 -23.29 22.73
N CYS A 86 3.24 -24.19 22.46
CA CYS A 86 4.60 -24.08 22.99
C CYS A 86 5.30 -22.79 22.52
N ALA A 87 5.16 -22.42 21.25
CA ALA A 87 5.70 -21.16 20.74
C ALA A 87 5.09 -19.94 21.45
N TYR A 88 3.77 -19.93 21.70
CA TYR A 88 3.10 -18.86 22.43
C TYR A 88 3.62 -18.76 23.87
N LEU A 89 3.69 -19.88 24.59
CA LEU A 89 4.19 -19.90 25.98
C LEU A 89 5.65 -19.40 26.06
N ARG A 90 6.49 -19.81 25.10
CA ARG A 90 7.88 -19.36 24.99
C ARG A 90 7.97 -17.86 24.74
N CYS A 91 7.23 -17.32 23.78
CA CYS A 91 7.19 -15.88 23.50
C CYS A 91 6.62 -15.07 24.67
N ILE A 92 5.57 -15.54 25.34
CA ILE A 92 5.01 -14.91 26.53
C ILE A 92 6.06 -14.84 27.63
N PHE A 93 6.80 -15.92 27.88
CA PHE A 93 7.87 -15.93 28.87
C PHE A 93 8.96 -14.90 28.55
N VAL A 94 9.41 -14.84 27.28
CA VAL A 94 10.37 -13.82 26.82
C VAL A 94 9.83 -12.41 27.04
N ALA A 95 8.58 -12.15 26.67
CA ALA A 95 7.93 -10.85 26.85
C ALA A 95 7.82 -10.46 28.35
N LEU A 96 7.53 -11.42 29.24
CA LEU A 96 7.54 -11.20 30.70
C LEU A 96 8.94 -10.84 31.21
N CYS A 97 9.99 -11.52 30.75
CA CYS A 97 11.36 -11.17 31.08
C CYS A 97 11.72 -9.75 30.61
N VAL A 98 11.34 -9.37 29.38
CA VAL A 98 11.53 -8.01 28.86
C VAL A 98 10.74 -6.97 29.68
N LEU A 99 9.52 -7.31 30.09
CA LEU A 99 8.69 -6.41 30.89
C LEU A 99 9.27 -6.18 32.30
N LEU A 100 9.71 -7.24 32.97
CA LEU A 100 10.11 -7.24 34.39
C LEU A 100 11.59 -6.93 34.62
N MET A 101 12.49 -7.36 33.74
CA MET A 101 13.94 -7.30 33.97
C MET A 101 14.64 -6.18 33.21
N TRP A 102 13.98 -5.56 32.23
CA TRP A 102 14.57 -4.53 31.39
C TRP A 102 13.91 -3.16 31.57
N PRO A 103 14.67 -2.06 31.40
CA PRO A 103 14.07 -0.73 31.32
C PRO A 103 13.10 -0.63 30.15
N SER A 104 12.25 0.39 30.14
CA SER A 104 11.33 0.64 29.02
C SER A 104 12.11 0.91 27.73
N PHE A 105 11.57 0.42 26.62
CA PHE A 105 12.05 0.69 25.28
C PHE A 105 11.17 1.77 24.65
N ASP A 106 11.73 2.53 23.70
CA ASP A 106 10.95 3.50 22.93
C ASP A 106 10.02 2.76 21.96
N ILE A 107 10.54 1.70 21.33
CA ILE A 107 9.83 0.85 20.36
C ILE A 107 10.13 -0.62 20.63
N ILE A 108 9.11 -1.47 20.49
CA ILE A 108 9.25 -2.92 20.47
C ILE A 108 8.68 -3.46 19.16
N LEU A 109 9.52 -4.16 18.39
CA LEU A 109 9.12 -4.93 17.22
C LEU A 109 8.83 -6.37 17.66
N ALA A 110 7.57 -6.77 17.58
CA ALA A 110 7.14 -8.16 17.76
C ALA A 110 6.98 -8.83 16.40
N ASP A 111 7.47 -10.06 16.27
CA ASP A 111 7.41 -10.85 15.05
C ASP A 111 6.82 -12.24 15.30
N GLN A 112 6.12 -12.78 14.30
CA GLN A 112 5.40 -14.08 14.26
C GLN A 112 4.24 -14.23 15.27
N VAL A 113 4.43 -13.85 16.53
CA VAL A 113 3.52 -14.21 17.63
C VAL A 113 2.96 -12.94 18.29
N SER A 114 1.72 -12.58 17.95
CA SER A 114 1.07 -11.33 18.38
C SER A 114 0.63 -11.33 19.86
N VAL A 115 0.52 -12.49 20.52
CA VAL A 115 0.00 -12.62 21.89
C VAL A 115 0.83 -11.86 22.94
N VAL A 116 2.06 -11.46 22.61
CA VAL A 116 2.93 -10.67 23.48
C VAL A 116 2.52 -9.20 23.53
N ILE A 117 1.81 -8.68 22.52
CA ILE A 117 1.48 -7.26 22.37
C ILE A 117 0.72 -6.69 23.60
N PRO A 118 -0.35 -7.33 24.10
CA PRO A 118 -1.07 -6.83 25.29
C PRO A 118 -0.16 -6.72 26.53
N LEU A 119 0.72 -7.70 26.74
CA LEU A 119 1.63 -7.73 27.89
C LEU A 119 2.65 -6.59 27.79
N LEU A 120 3.20 -6.36 26.61
CA LEU A 120 4.18 -5.31 26.36
C LEU A 120 3.55 -3.90 26.45
N LYS A 121 2.26 -3.74 26.11
CA LYS A 121 1.51 -2.48 26.25
C LYS A 121 1.25 -2.07 27.71
N LEU A 122 1.51 -2.95 28.69
CA LEU A 122 1.45 -2.56 30.10
C LEU A 122 2.44 -1.41 30.42
N LYS A 123 3.54 -1.29 29.67
CA LYS A 123 4.40 -0.10 29.66
C LYS A 123 3.83 0.95 28.71
N ARG A 124 2.99 1.85 29.24
CA ARG A 124 2.23 2.86 28.45
C ARG A 124 3.06 3.76 27.53
N SER A 125 4.35 3.97 27.79
CA SER A 125 5.22 4.85 26.99
C SER A 125 5.85 4.15 25.77
N THR A 126 5.68 2.83 25.64
CA THR A 126 6.31 2.02 24.59
C THR A 126 5.41 1.92 23.37
N LYS A 127 5.96 2.09 22.17
CA LYS A 127 5.26 1.82 20.91
C LYS A 127 5.54 0.41 20.41
N ILE A 128 4.54 -0.28 19.88
CA ILE A 128 4.65 -1.68 19.45
C ILE A 128 4.36 -1.82 17.97
N PHE A 129 5.33 -2.36 17.26
CA PHE A 129 5.24 -2.71 15.86
C PHE A 129 5.04 -4.21 15.77
N PHE A 130 4.13 -4.66 14.90
CA PHE A 130 3.97 -6.07 14.60
C PHE A 130 4.30 -6.33 13.14
N TYR A 131 5.30 -7.18 12.88
CA TYR A 131 5.62 -7.59 11.52
C TYR A 131 4.92 -8.92 11.21
N CYS A 132 3.98 -8.90 10.28
CA CYS A 132 3.22 -10.06 9.83
C CYS A 132 3.78 -10.55 8.49
N HIS A 133 4.54 -11.66 8.53
CA HIS A 133 5.05 -12.30 7.32
C HIS A 133 3.92 -12.93 6.47
N PHE A 134 2.96 -13.55 7.16
CA PHE A 134 1.72 -14.10 6.64
C PHE A 134 0.83 -14.47 7.84
N PRO A 135 -0.51 -14.40 7.73
CA PRO A 135 -1.38 -14.77 8.85
C PRO A 135 -1.19 -16.24 9.28
N ASP A 136 -0.95 -16.49 10.57
CA ASP A 136 -0.73 -17.85 11.09
C ASP A 136 -2.00 -18.70 10.94
N LEU A 137 -3.17 -18.06 10.98
CA LEU A 137 -4.48 -18.65 10.69
C LEU A 137 -4.49 -19.50 9.41
N LEU A 138 -3.75 -19.06 8.39
CA LEU A 138 -3.72 -19.72 7.08
C LEU A 138 -2.59 -20.76 6.94
N LEU A 139 -1.61 -20.77 7.84
CA LEU A 139 -0.49 -21.70 7.81
C LEU A 139 -0.87 -23.08 8.39
N ALA A 140 -1.92 -23.17 9.19
CA ALA A 140 -2.40 -24.43 9.75
C ALA A 140 -3.52 -25.04 8.90
N GLN A 141 -3.25 -26.12 8.17
CA GLN A 141 -4.32 -26.85 7.47
C GLN A 141 -5.35 -27.41 8.47
N HIS A 142 -6.59 -26.92 8.41
CA HIS A 142 -7.71 -27.32 9.27
C HIS A 142 -8.32 -28.67 8.85
N THR A 143 -7.48 -29.71 8.75
CA THR A 143 -7.84 -31.00 8.15
C THR A 143 -8.79 -31.85 8.99
N THR A 144 -8.93 -31.59 10.30
CA THR A 144 -9.78 -32.39 11.20
C THR A 144 -10.58 -31.52 12.18
N MET A 145 -11.74 -32.01 12.64
CA MET A 145 -12.62 -31.30 13.57
C MET A 145 -11.91 -30.98 14.91
N LEU A 146 -11.12 -31.91 15.44
CA LEU A 146 -10.32 -31.71 16.65
C LEU A 146 -9.28 -30.58 16.48
N ARG A 147 -8.64 -30.49 15.31
CA ARG A 147 -7.67 -29.44 15.01
C ARG A 147 -8.33 -28.08 14.85
N ARG A 148 -9.57 -28.02 14.33
CA ARG A 148 -10.39 -26.80 14.28
C ARG A 148 -10.75 -26.30 15.68
N ILE A 149 -11.17 -27.19 16.58
CA ILE A 149 -11.49 -26.85 17.97
C ILE A 149 -10.24 -26.33 18.72
N TYR A 150 -9.08 -26.98 18.55
CA TYR A 150 -7.82 -26.54 19.13
C TYR A 150 -7.35 -25.17 18.61
N ARG A 151 -7.53 -24.90 17.30
CA ARG A 151 -7.07 -23.65 16.67
C ARG A 151 -7.98 -22.47 16.90
N CYS A 152 -9.31 -22.66 16.93
CA CYS A 152 -10.30 -21.60 17.15
C CYS A 152 -9.93 -20.56 18.23
N PRO A 153 -9.57 -20.93 19.47
CA PRO A 153 -9.18 -19.94 20.48
C PRO A 153 -7.86 -19.23 20.16
N ILE A 154 -6.90 -19.91 19.54
CA ILE A 154 -5.60 -19.32 19.15
C ILE A 154 -5.81 -18.29 18.05
N ASP A 155 -6.64 -18.63 17.07
CA ASP A 155 -6.98 -17.81 15.91
C ASP A 155 -7.68 -16.51 16.33
N MET A 156 -8.65 -16.61 17.25
CA MET A 156 -9.32 -15.44 17.84
C MET A 156 -8.35 -14.54 18.63
N ILE A 157 -7.43 -15.14 19.38
CA ILE A 157 -6.41 -14.39 20.14
C ILE A 157 -5.44 -13.71 19.17
N GLU A 158 -5.00 -14.37 18.11
CA GLU A 158 -4.09 -13.82 17.11
C GLU A 158 -4.68 -12.53 16.50
N GLU A 159 -5.92 -12.58 16.00
CA GLU A 159 -6.58 -11.41 15.42
C GLU A 159 -6.73 -10.27 16.45
N ALA A 160 -7.25 -10.60 17.64
CA ALA A 160 -7.48 -9.59 18.68
C ALA A 160 -6.17 -8.90 19.10
N THR A 161 -5.10 -9.67 19.30
CA THR A 161 -3.82 -9.15 19.78
C THR A 161 -3.01 -8.45 18.69
N THR A 162 -3.10 -8.90 17.43
CA THR A 162 -2.52 -8.21 16.28
C THR A 162 -3.12 -6.82 16.11
N GLY A 163 -4.44 -6.70 16.25
CA GLY A 163 -5.15 -5.42 16.19
C GLY A 163 -4.81 -4.43 17.32
N MET A 164 -4.03 -4.85 18.32
CA MET A 164 -3.54 -3.99 19.39
C MET A 164 -2.17 -3.36 19.09
N ALA A 165 -1.50 -3.70 17.98
CA ALA A 165 -0.25 -3.04 17.60
C ALA A 165 -0.47 -1.55 17.28
N ASP A 166 0.55 -0.72 17.50
CA ASP A 166 0.52 0.69 17.07
C ASP A 166 0.79 0.83 15.56
N LEU A 167 1.48 -0.15 14.97
CA LEU A 167 1.61 -0.34 13.53
C LEU A 167 1.78 -1.81 13.18
N ILE A 168 1.14 -2.19 12.09
CA ILE A 168 1.26 -3.52 11.50
C ILE A 168 2.03 -3.37 10.19
N LEU A 169 3.11 -4.12 10.04
CA LEU A 169 3.91 -4.21 8.83
C LEU A 169 3.66 -5.54 8.15
N VAL A 170 3.59 -5.56 6.82
CA VAL A 170 3.50 -6.77 6.00
C VAL A 170 4.57 -6.76 4.92
N ASN A 171 4.96 -7.95 4.45
CA ASN A 171 6.04 -8.11 3.47
C ASN A 171 5.66 -7.77 2.02
N SER A 172 4.38 -7.65 1.70
CA SER A 172 3.90 -7.42 0.33
C SER A 172 2.46 -6.88 0.32
N LYS A 173 2.03 -6.25 -0.77
CA LYS A 173 0.63 -5.86 -1.01
C LYS A 173 -0.27 -7.10 -1.14
N PHE A 174 0.26 -8.20 -1.68
CA PHE A 174 -0.43 -9.48 -1.68
C PHE A 174 -0.76 -9.91 -0.24
N THR A 175 0.23 -9.95 0.65
CA THR A 175 0.01 -10.27 2.07
C THR A 175 -0.90 -9.24 2.73
N SER A 176 -0.83 -7.96 2.38
CA SER A 176 -1.78 -6.93 2.85
C SER A 176 -3.22 -7.26 2.47
N SER A 177 -3.45 -7.75 1.24
CA SER A 177 -4.78 -8.15 0.79
C SER A 177 -5.28 -9.40 1.50
N VAL A 178 -4.40 -10.39 1.70
CA VAL A 178 -4.70 -11.60 2.46
C VAL A 178 -5.00 -11.25 3.93
N PHE A 179 -4.21 -10.35 4.53
CA PHE A 179 -4.43 -9.81 5.87
C PHE A 179 -5.83 -9.21 6.00
N ALA A 180 -6.25 -8.36 5.06
CA ALA A 180 -7.58 -7.73 5.09
C ALA A 180 -8.72 -8.75 5.02
N THR A 181 -8.56 -9.83 4.23
CA THR A 181 -9.56 -10.90 4.13
C THR A 181 -9.58 -11.84 5.34
N THR A 182 -8.42 -12.06 5.96
CA THR A 182 -8.22 -13.02 7.05
C THR A 182 -8.61 -12.41 8.39
N PHE A 183 -8.17 -11.18 8.66
CA PHE A 183 -8.46 -10.43 9.87
C PHE A 183 -9.57 -9.39 9.64
N SER A 184 -10.76 -9.90 9.32
CA SER A 184 -11.92 -9.08 8.96
C SER A 184 -12.37 -8.11 10.07
N HIS A 185 -12.16 -8.45 11.34
CA HIS A 185 -12.48 -7.56 12.46
C HIS A 185 -11.47 -6.42 12.59
N ILE A 186 -10.18 -6.66 12.32
CA ILE A 186 -9.16 -5.60 12.27
C ILE A 186 -9.46 -4.66 11.10
N HIS A 187 -9.71 -5.23 9.91
CA HIS A 187 -9.95 -4.47 8.70
C HIS A 187 -11.23 -3.62 8.78
N SER A 188 -12.32 -4.15 9.35
CA SER A 188 -13.58 -3.40 9.55
C SER A 188 -13.46 -2.23 10.53
N ARG A 189 -12.40 -2.18 11.35
CA ARG A 189 -12.06 -1.03 12.20
C ARG A 189 -11.22 0.03 11.47
N GLY A 190 -10.93 -0.15 10.18
CA GLY A 190 -10.13 0.77 9.38
C GLY A 190 -8.62 0.65 9.60
N ILE A 191 -8.16 -0.41 10.26
CA ILE A 191 -6.73 -0.67 10.46
C ILE A 191 -6.20 -1.40 9.22
N CYS A 192 -5.31 -0.73 8.49
CA CYS A 192 -4.63 -1.28 7.32
C CYS A 192 -3.13 -1.43 7.60
N PRO A 193 -2.52 -2.60 7.33
CA PRO A 193 -1.09 -2.77 7.50
C PRO A 193 -0.31 -1.96 6.46
N ALA A 194 0.84 -1.44 6.85
CA ALA A 194 1.78 -0.81 5.94
C ALA A 194 2.72 -1.86 5.32
N VAL A 195 3.13 -1.67 4.07
CA VAL A 195 4.01 -2.62 3.37
C VAL A 195 5.47 -2.23 3.61
N LEU A 196 6.24 -3.15 4.19
CA LEU A 196 7.69 -3.06 4.30
C LEU A 196 8.32 -4.30 3.67
N TYR A 197 8.80 -4.14 2.44
CA TYR A 197 9.34 -5.22 1.64
C TYR A 197 10.61 -5.83 2.23
N PRO A 198 10.74 -7.17 2.30
CA PRO A 198 12.01 -7.82 2.63
C PRO A 198 13.12 -7.39 1.67
N ALA A 199 14.33 -7.30 2.20
CA ALA A 199 15.50 -6.86 1.47
C ALA A 199 16.42 -8.01 1.06
N VAL A 200 17.24 -7.74 0.04
CA VAL A 200 18.40 -8.55 -0.32
C VAL A 200 19.68 -7.72 -0.21
N ASN A 201 20.76 -8.36 0.27
CA ASN A 201 22.09 -7.76 0.21
C ASN A 201 22.60 -7.80 -1.24
N VAL A 202 22.49 -6.67 -1.92
CA VAL A 202 22.87 -6.51 -3.32
C VAL A 202 24.37 -6.74 -3.49
N GLU A 203 25.21 -6.26 -2.57
CA GLU A 203 26.68 -6.35 -2.62
C GLU A 203 27.20 -7.80 -2.60
N GLN A 204 26.42 -8.74 -2.04
CA GLN A 204 26.73 -10.17 -2.05
C GLN A 204 26.90 -10.73 -3.48
N PHE A 205 26.39 -10.04 -4.50
CA PHE A 205 26.36 -10.48 -5.89
C PHE A 205 27.16 -9.58 -6.86
N ASP A 206 28.12 -8.80 -6.37
CA ASP A 206 28.98 -7.93 -7.22
C ASP A 206 30.05 -8.68 -8.02
N GLY A 207 30.15 -10.01 -7.87
CA GLY A 207 31.10 -10.84 -8.62
C GLY A 207 30.81 -10.92 -10.14
N PRO A 208 31.72 -11.55 -10.91
CA PRO A 208 31.53 -11.76 -12.34
C PRO A 208 30.23 -12.51 -12.65
N CYS A 209 29.48 -12.04 -13.63
CA CYS A 209 28.20 -12.62 -14.05
C CYS A 209 28.31 -13.16 -15.48
N PHE A 210 27.84 -14.40 -15.69
CA PHE A 210 27.88 -15.10 -16.98
C PHE A 210 26.50 -15.66 -17.33
N TYR A 211 26.08 -15.59 -18.59
CA TYR A 211 24.79 -16.13 -19.04
C TYR A 211 24.97 -17.48 -19.73
N LYS A 212 25.38 -18.52 -18.97
CA LYS A 212 25.47 -19.87 -19.51
C LYS A 212 24.06 -20.40 -19.76
N LEU A 213 23.87 -21.26 -20.77
CA LEU A 213 22.59 -21.87 -21.14
C LEU A 213 22.09 -22.92 -20.12
N ASN A 214 21.94 -22.49 -18.88
CA ASN A 214 21.43 -23.25 -17.77
C ASN A 214 20.31 -22.43 -17.10
N PHE A 215 19.12 -23.01 -17.02
CA PHE A 215 18.06 -22.49 -16.17
C PHE A 215 18.25 -22.96 -14.73
N LEU A 216 17.89 -22.13 -13.77
CA LEU A 216 18.08 -22.43 -12.35
C LEU A 216 16.76 -22.29 -11.60
N SER A 217 16.37 -23.31 -10.83
CA SER A 217 15.29 -23.20 -9.84
C SER A 217 15.89 -23.36 -8.45
N ILE A 218 15.69 -22.36 -7.58
CA ILE A 218 16.12 -22.40 -6.17
C ILE A 218 14.90 -22.39 -5.26
N ASN A 219 14.52 -23.54 -4.70
CA ASN A 219 13.43 -23.66 -3.73
C ASN A 219 13.67 -24.86 -2.81
N ARG A 220 13.06 -24.89 -1.62
CA ARG A 220 13.03 -26.12 -0.81
C ARG A 220 12.33 -27.25 -1.57
N PHE A 221 12.72 -28.49 -1.32
CA PHE A 221 12.07 -29.69 -1.87
C PHE A 221 10.73 -29.95 -1.15
N GLU A 222 9.76 -29.07 -1.36
CA GLU A 222 8.40 -29.11 -0.79
C GLU A 222 7.37 -29.02 -1.93
N ARG A 223 6.30 -29.82 -1.89
CA ARG A 223 5.35 -29.93 -3.03
C ARG A 223 4.69 -28.60 -3.39
N LYS A 224 4.42 -27.75 -2.39
CA LYS A 224 3.86 -26.40 -2.58
C LYS A 224 4.73 -25.47 -3.44
N LYS A 225 6.03 -25.77 -3.61
CA LYS A 225 6.94 -24.99 -4.46
C LYS A 225 6.83 -25.31 -5.94
N ASN A 226 6.07 -26.36 -6.28
CA ASN A 226 5.71 -26.73 -7.66
C ASN A 226 6.93 -26.91 -8.59
N LEU A 227 7.98 -27.57 -8.11
CA LEU A 227 9.21 -27.82 -8.90
C LEU A 227 8.97 -28.68 -10.14
N GLN A 228 7.89 -29.46 -10.17
CA GLN A 228 7.47 -30.24 -11.33
C GLN A 228 7.21 -29.35 -12.56
N LEU A 229 6.65 -28.15 -12.35
CA LEU A 229 6.42 -27.19 -13.43
C LEU A 229 7.71 -26.79 -14.14
N ALA A 230 8.82 -26.62 -13.40
CA ALA A 230 10.11 -26.29 -14.00
C ALA A 230 10.62 -27.44 -14.89
N ILE A 231 10.47 -28.69 -14.46
CA ILE A 231 10.88 -29.88 -15.22
C ILE A 231 10.04 -30.04 -16.48
N SER A 232 8.71 -30.00 -16.36
CA SER A 232 7.83 -30.18 -17.53
C SER A 232 7.94 -29.02 -18.52
N ALA A 233 8.13 -27.77 -18.06
CA ALA A 233 8.39 -26.63 -18.95
C ALA A 233 9.73 -26.78 -19.69
N PHE A 234 10.77 -27.25 -18.99
CA PHE A 234 12.06 -27.54 -19.59
C PHE A 234 12.01 -28.69 -20.59
N ALA A 235 11.25 -29.76 -20.30
CA ALA A 235 11.02 -30.85 -21.23
C ALA A 235 10.31 -30.37 -22.51
N LEU A 236 9.29 -29.51 -22.39
CA LEU A 236 8.66 -28.87 -23.54
C LEU A 236 9.65 -28.01 -24.33
N LEU A 237 10.50 -27.23 -23.68
CA LEU A 237 11.54 -26.45 -24.38
C LEU A 237 12.44 -27.37 -25.21
N CYS A 238 12.85 -28.51 -24.65
CA CYS A 238 13.71 -29.47 -25.32
C CYS A 238 12.99 -30.19 -26.48
N SER A 239 11.69 -30.46 -26.36
CA SER A 239 10.91 -31.13 -27.42
C SER A 239 10.63 -30.23 -28.63
N PHE A 240 10.48 -28.91 -28.43
CA PHE A 240 10.41 -27.93 -29.52
C PHE A 240 11.80 -27.60 -30.13
N GLY A 241 12.86 -28.26 -29.65
CA GLY A 241 14.26 -28.07 -30.00
C GLY A 241 14.66 -28.38 -31.45
N ASN A 242 13.75 -28.83 -32.32
CA ASN A 242 13.98 -28.87 -33.78
C ASN A 242 14.25 -27.47 -34.40
N SER A 243 14.08 -26.40 -33.62
CA SER A 243 14.36 -25.01 -34.00
C SER A 243 15.68 -24.47 -33.45
N LEU A 244 16.34 -25.20 -32.53
CA LEU A 244 17.62 -24.80 -31.94
C LEU A 244 18.78 -25.43 -32.73
N PRO A 245 19.89 -24.72 -32.97
CA PRO A 245 21.04 -25.29 -33.66
C PRO A 245 21.56 -26.53 -32.93
N SER A 246 21.92 -27.59 -33.67
CA SER A 246 22.27 -28.93 -33.16
C SER A 246 23.45 -28.99 -32.18
N HIS A 247 24.13 -27.87 -31.94
CA HIS A 247 25.29 -27.72 -31.03
C HIS A 247 24.96 -27.04 -29.70
N VAL A 248 23.71 -26.60 -29.48
CA VAL A 248 23.33 -25.84 -28.29
C VAL A 248 22.75 -26.77 -27.21
N LYS A 249 23.55 -27.06 -26.17
CA LYS A 249 23.12 -27.90 -25.03
C LYS A 249 22.59 -27.03 -23.89
N VAL A 250 21.27 -27.01 -23.70
CA VAL A 250 20.60 -26.33 -22.58
C VAL A 250 20.47 -27.30 -21.39
N THR A 251 20.66 -26.81 -20.17
CA THR A 251 20.49 -27.60 -18.93
C THR A 251 19.53 -26.93 -17.94
N LEU A 252 19.01 -27.72 -16.99
CA LEU A 252 18.23 -27.22 -15.85
C LEU A 252 18.90 -27.68 -14.56
N THR A 253 19.17 -26.74 -13.65
CA THR A 253 19.62 -27.06 -12.29
C THR A 253 18.50 -26.78 -11.30
N ILE A 254 18.12 -27.79 -10.51
CA ILE A 254 17.16 -27.67 -9.39
C ILE A 254 17.96 -27.75 -8.10
N ALA A 255 18.09 -26.62 -7.42
CA ALA A 255 18.81 -26.48 -6.16
C ALA A 255 17.86 -26.14 -5.02
N GLY A 256 18.14 -26.65 -3.82
CA GLY A 256 17.18 -26.47 -2.73
C GLY A 256 17.60 -26.98 -1.39
N GLY A 257 17.06 -26.39 -0.33
CA GLY A 257 17.17 -26.93 1.03
C GLY A 257 16.54 -28.32 1.08
N TYR A 258 17.29 -29.29 1.60
CA TYR A 258 16.91 -30.69 1.68
C TYR A 258 17.29 -31.26 3.06
N ASP A 259 16.32 -31.81 3.78
CA ASP A 259 16.54 -32.47 5.06
C ASP A 259 16.08 -33.92 4.99
N LYS A 260 17.03 -34.86 5.15
CA LYS A 260 16.76 -36.31 5.12
C LYS A 260 15.79 -36.76 6.22
N ARG A 261 15.62 -35.97 7.28
CA ARG A 261 14.68 -36.26 8.38
C ARG A 261 13.24 -35.90 8.03
N LEU A 262 13.04 -35.07 7.01
CA LEU A 262 11.71 -34.68 6.53
C LEU A 262 11.28 -35.60 5.40
N LYS A 263 10.34 -36.50 5.69
CA LYS A 263 9.81 -37.49 4.75
C LYS A 263 9.39 -36.87 3.40
N GLU A 264 8.72 -35.71 3.44
CA GLU A 264 8.30 -34.99 2.23
C GLU A 264 9.48 -34.62 1.31
N ASN A 265 10.63 -34.19 1.86
CA ASN A 265 11.78 -33.79 1.05
C ASN A 265 12.35 -34.97 0.26
N VAL A 266 12.45 -36.12 0.93
CA VAL A 266 12.97 -37.37 0.34
C VAL A 266 12.05 -37.88 -0.76
N GLU A 267 10.74 -37.95 -0.48
CA GLU A 267 9.75 -38.42 -1.44
C GLU A 267 9.67 -37.49 -2.66
N TYR A 268 9.60 -36.18 -2.44
CA TYR A 268 9.42 -35.22 -3.53
C TYR A 268 10.64 -35.16 -4.45
N LEU A 269 11.86 -35.26 -3.91
CA LEU A 269 13.07 -35.37 -4.74
C LEU A 269 13.03 -36.60 -5.65
N ASN A 270 12.57 -37.76 -5.15
CA ASN A 270 12.45 -38.97 -5.95
C ASN A 270 11.34 -38.84 -7.00
N GLU A 271 10.21 -38.21 -6.67
CA GLU A 271 9.14 -37.88 -7.62
C GLU A 271 9.65 -36.99 -8.77
N LEU A 272 10.46 -35.97 -8.46
CA LEU A 272 11.05 -35.07 -9.45
C LEU A 272 12.06 -35.78 -10.36
N LYS A 273 12.90 -36.67 -9.82
CA LYS A 273 13.83 -37.48 -10.63
C LYS A 273 13.08 -38.39 -11.59
N ARG A 274 12.05 -39.08 -11.10
CA ARG A 274 11.18 -39.94 -11.93
C ARG A 274 10.47 -39.15 -13.01
N LEU A 275 10.00 -37.94 -12.71
CA LEU A 275 9.41 -37.05 -13.70
C LEU A 275 10.41 -36.69 -14.80
N ALA A 276 11.65 -36.33 -14.44
CA ALA A 276 12.70 -36.03 -15.42
C ALA A 276 13.04 -37.24 -16.31
N GLU A 277 13.01 -38.47 -15.77
CA GLU A 277 13.16 -39.72 -16.55
C GLU A 277 11.99 -39.93 -17.51
N LEU A 278 10.75 -39.79 -17.02
CA LEU A 278 9.53 -39.95 -17.83
C LEU A 278 9.43 -38.94 -18.97
N GLU A 279 9.86 -37.71 -18.72
CA GLU A 279 9.87 -36.61 -19.70
C GLU A 279 11.13 -36.63 -20.60
N GLY A 280 12.03 -37.62 -20.42
CA GLY A 280 13.20 -37.82 -21.28
C GLY A 280 14.33 -36.79 -21.13
N VAL A 281 14.38 -36.04 -20.01
CA VAL A 281 15.34 -34.94 -19.77
C VAL A 281 16.29 -35.20 -18.59
N SER A 282 16.32 -36.41 -18.04
CA SER A 282 17.14 -36.78 -16.87
C SER A 282 18.62 -36.42 -17.02
N GLU A 283 19.21 -36.59 -18.21
CA GLU A 283 20.62 -36.27 -18.51
C GLU A 283 20.94 -34.76 -18.55
N GLN A 284 19.90 -33.92 -18.63
CA GLN A 284 20.01 -32.45 -18.71
C GLN A 284 19.55 -31.76 -17.41
N VAL A 285 18.91 -32.49 -16.50
CA VAL A 285 18.42 -31.97 -15.22
C VAL A 285 19.35 -32.38 -14.08
N LYS A 286 19.98 -31.40 -13.43
CA LYS A 286 20.85 -31.61 -12.26
C LYS A 286 20.12 -31.24 -10.97
N PHE A 287 20.10 -32.17 -10.01
CA PHE A 287 19.57 -31.91 -8.66
C PHE A 287 20.70 -31.61 -7.68
N VAL A 288 20.61 -30.49 -6.96
CA VAL A 288 21.58 -30.06 -5.93
C VAL A 288 20.86 -29.93 -4.59
N THR A 289 21.14 -30.85 -3.67
CA THR A 289 20.55 -30.86 -2.33
C THR A 289 21.41 -30.06 -1.36
N SER A 290 20.83 -29.07 -0.69
CA SER A 290 21.43 -28.27 0.38
C SER A 290 22.75 -27.60 -0.02
N CYS A 291 22.71 -26.73 -1.04
CA CYS A 291 23.85 -25.93 -1.45
C CYS A 291 24.28 -24.93 -0.35
N SER A 292 25.58 -24.75 -0.18
CA SER A 292 26.16 -23.67 0.61
C SER A 292 25.84 -22.29 0.00
N THR A 293 26.00 -21.22 0.77
CA THR A 293 25.83 -19.84 0.26
C THR A 293 26.75 -19.54 -0.92
N ALA A 294 27.99 -20.02 -0.88
CA ALA A 294 28.96 -19.84 -1.97
C ALA A 294 28.51 -20.58 -3.25
N GLU A 295 28.13 -21.85 -3.14
CA GLU A 295 27.62 -22.62 -4.29
C GLU A 295 26.33 -22.00 -4.85
N ARG A 296 25.43 -21.53 -3.99
CA ARG A 296 24.21 -20.85 -4.41
C ARG A 296 24.51 -19.58 -5.19
N ASN A 297 25.41 -18.73 -4.68
CA ASN A 297 25.82 -17.50 -5.36
C ASN A 297 26.48 -17.80 -6.72
N GLU A 298 27.28 -18.86 -6.81
CA GLU A 298 27.90 -19.31 -8.05
C GLU A 298 26.87 -19.83 -9.07
N LEU A 299 25.88 -20.61 -8.62
CA LEU A 299 24.78 -21.04 -9.48
C LEU A 299 24.00 -19.84 -10.03
N LEU A 300 23.73 -18.85 -9.17
CA LEU A 300 23.05 -17.62 -9.53
C LEU A 300 23.88 -16.76 -10.49
N SER A 301 25.19 -16.65 -10.32
CA SER A 301 26.05 -15.81 -11.18
C SER A 301 26.20 -16.39 -12.59
N GLN A 302 26.08 -17.71 -12.74
CA GLN A 302 26.33 -18.41 -14.02
C GLN A 302 25.08 -18.75 -14.84
N CYS A 303 23.89 -18.76 -14.25
CA CYS A 303 22.68 -19.19 -14.96
C CYS A 303 22.22 -18.17 -16.02
N LEU A 304 21.41 -18.63 -16.97
CA LEU A 304 20.76 -17.76 -17.96
C LEU A 304 19.62 -16.97 -17.31
N ALA A 305 18.78 -17.68 -16.55
CA ALA A 305 17.61 -17.15 -15.89
C ALA A 305 17.19 -18.05 -14.72
N VAL A 306 16.43 -17.48 -13.79
CA VAL A 306 15.85 -18.24 -12.66
C VAL A 306 14.37 -18.55 -12.92
N LEU A 307 13.98 -19.81 -12.72
CA LEU A 307 12.60 -20.28 -12.76
C LEU A 307 12.02 -20.28 -11.34
N TYR A 308 10.99 -19.47 -11.13
CA TYR A 308 10.30 -19.34 -9.85
C TYR A 308 8.85 -19.82 -9.94
N THR A 309 8.67 -21.10 -9.68
CA THR A 309 7.41 -21.86 -9.85
C THR A 309 6.37 -21.81 -8.72
N PRO A 310 6.64 -21.34 -7.48
CA PRO A 310 5.60 -21.28 -6.45
C PRO A 310 4.44 -20.37 -6.85
N LYS A 311 3.21 -20.86 -6.68
CA LYS A 311 1.97 -20.09 -6.86
C LYS A 311 1.56 -19.46 -5.52
N ASP A 312 0.97 -18.26 -5.56
CA ASP A 312 0.44 -17.55 -4.39
C ASP A 312 1.48 -17.38 -3.26
N GLU A 313 2.77 -17.29 -3.64
CA GLU A 313 3.85 -17.09 -2.69
C GLU A 313 3.73 -15.71 -2.05
N HIS A 314 3.92 -15.62 -0.73
CA HIS A 314 3.66 -14.39 0.01
C HIS A 314 4.56 -13.22 -0.44
N PHE A 315 5.84 -13.51 -0.70
CA PHE A 315 6.79 -12.54 -1.24
C PHE A 315 7.75 -13.18 -2.25
N GLY A 316 8.55 -14.16 -1.78
CA GLY A 316 9.57 -14.83 -2.59
C GLY A 316 10.88 -14.04 -2.64
N ILE A 317 11.85 -14.41 -1.79
CA ILE A 317 13.17 -13.75 -1.74
C ILE A 317 14.08 -14.14 -2.91
N VAL A 318 13.94 -15.36 -3.43
CA VAL A 318 14.78 -15.91 -4.50
C VAL A 318 14.71 -15.08 -5.79
N PRO A 319 13.53 -14.59 -6.24
CA PRO A 319 13.47 -13.61 -7.31
C PRO A 319 14.39 -12.41 -7.09
N LEU A 320 14.39 -11.80 -5.90
CA LEU A 320 15.26 -10.66 -5.62
C LEU A 320 16.75 -11.03 -5.61
N GLU A 321 17.10 -12.22 -5.12
CA GLU A 321 18.46 -12.74 -5.15
C GLU A 321 18.95 -12.98 -6.58
N ALA A 322 18.09 -13.47 -7.46
CA ALA A 322 18.37 -13.65 -8.87
C ALA A 322 18.54 -12.31 -9.59
N MET A 323 17.62 -11.38 -9.36
CA MET A 323 17.69 -10.02 -9.90
C MET A 323 18.94 -9.30 -9.39
N ALA A 324 19.31 -9.49 -8.12
CA ALA A 324 20.58 -9.02 -7.58
C ALA A 324 21.77 -9.69 -8.30
N ALA A 325 21.73 -10.97 -8.64
CA ALA A 325 22.77 -11.61 -9.47
C ALA A 325 22.73 -11.21 -10.96
N LYS A 326 22.00 -10.14 -11.33
CA LYS A 326 21.75 -9.69 -12.70
C LYS A 326 21.08 -10.76 -13.56
N LYS A 327 20.19 -11.57 -12.99
CA LYS A 327 19.47 -12.63 -13.71
C LYS A 327 18.00 -12.28 -13.91
N PRO A 328 17.47 -12.42 -15.14
CA PRO A 328 16.03 -12.36 -15.34
C PRO A 328 15.34 -13.51 -14.61
N VAL A 329 14.10 -13.28 -14.21
CA VAL A 329 13.28 -14.25 -13.48
C VAL A 329 12.03 -14.59 -14.29
N ILE A 330 11.77 -15.88 -14.50
CA ILE A 330 10.50 -16.38 -15.04
C ILE A 330 9.70 -16.90 -13.85
N ALA A 331 8.60 -16.22 -13.51
CA ALA A 331 7.83 -16.54 -12.31
C ALA A 331 6.33 -16.70 -12.58
N CYS A 332 5.65 -17.40 -11.68
CA CYS A 332 4.19 -17.47 -11.68
C CYS A 332 3.56 -16.07 -11.53
N ASN A 333 2.54 -15.78 -12.33
CA ASN A 333 1.74 -14.54 -12.35
C ASN A 333 0.77 -14.46 -11.14
N SER A 334 1.30 -14.63 -9.92
CA SER A 334 0.54 -14.69 -8.68
C SER A 334 1.40 -14.33 -7.48
N GLY A 335 0.80 -13.82 -6.40
CA GLY A 335 1.51 -13.55 -5.15
C GLY A 335 2.54 -12.41 -5.24
N GLY A 336 3.58 -12.49 -4.41
CA GLY A 336 4.69 -11.54 -4.33
C GLY A 336 5.50 -11.31 -5.62
N PRO A 337 5.67 -12.30 -6.52
CA PRO A 337 6.26 -12.06 -7.84
C PRO A 337 5.63 -10.91 -8.65
N LEU A 338 4.32 -10.66 -8.49
CA LEU A 338 3.62 -9.53 -9.14
C LEU A 338 4.14 -8.15 -8.73
N GLU A 339 4.81 -8.07 -7.58
CA GLU A 339 5.33 -6.83 -7.01
C GLU A 339 6.83 -6.66 -7.24
N THR A 340 7.56 -7.76 -7.42
CA THR A 340 9.02 -7.77 -7.57
C THR A 340 9.47 -7.80 -9.02
N ILE A 341 8.69 -8.44 -9.92
CA ILE A 341 9.05 -8.63 -11.32
C ILE A 341 8.22 -7.70 -12.22
N LYS A 342 8.90 -6.94 -13.09
CA LYS A 342 8.27 -6.18 -14.16
C LYS A 342 8.29 -7.03 -15.44
N HIS A 343 7.11 -7.52 -15.86
CA HIS A 343 6.95 -8.33 -17.06
C HIS A 343 7.60 -7.66 -18.29
N ASP A 344 8.32 -8.45 -19.09
CA ASP A 344 9.11 -8.03 -20.27
C ASP A 344 10.24 -7.02 -19.98
N VAL A 345 10.52 -6.68 -18.72
CA VAL A 345 11.57 -5.72 -18.34
C VAL A 345 12.63 -6.36 -17.47
N THR A 346 12.25 -7.00 -16.36
CA THR A 346 13.18 -7.65 -15.43
C THR A 346 13.06 -9.18 -15.48
N GLY A 347 12.20 -9.69 -16.35
CA GLY A 347 11.80 -11.10 -16.40
C GLY A 347 10.39 -11.26 -16.96
N PHE A 348 9.82 -12.45 -16.78
CA PHE A 348 8.49 -12.81 -17.28
C PHE A 348 7.59 -13.28 -16.14
N LEU A 349 6.36 -12.78 -16.15
CA LEU A 349 5.26 -13.30 -15.34
C LEU A 349 4.40 -14.20 -16.22
N CYS A 350 4.29 -15.46 -15.86
CA CYS A 350 3.65 -16.51 -16.66
C CYS A 350 2.52 -17.16 -15.88
N GLU A 351 1.47 -17.60 -16.56
CA GLU A 351 0.53 -18.54 -15.95
C GLU A 351 1.27 -19.83 -15.56
N PRO A 352 0.88 -20.52 -14.48
CA PRO A 352 1.61 -21.68 -13.93
C PRO A 352 1.42 -22.95 -14.77
N THR A 353 1.73 -22.86 -16.06
CA THR A 353 1.59 -23.93 -17.05
C THR A 353 2.93 -24.18 -17.74
N PRO A 354 3.25 -25.45 -18.07
CA PRO A 354 4.50 -25.78 -18.75
C PRO A 354 4.70 -25.02 -20.07
N SER A 355 3.63 -24.78 -20.83
CA SER A 355 3.68 -24.08 -22.12
C SER A 355 4.16 -22.62 -21.97
N GLU A 356 3.54 -21.86 -21.08
CA GLU A 356 3.89 -20.44 -20.86
C GLU A 356 5.33 -20.27 -20.37
N PHE A 357 5.75 -21.10 -19.41
CA PHE A 357 7.13 -21.10 -18.93
C PHE A 357 8.10 -21.49 -20.06
N SER A 358 7.80 -22.53 -20.83
CA SER A 358 8.62 -22.97 -21.96
C SER A 358 8.78 -21.88 -23.03
N GLN A 359 7.71 -21.14 -23.35
CA GLN A 359 7.77 -20.01 -24.29
C GLN A 359 8.68 -18.89 -23.77
N ALA A 360 8.56 -18.51 -22.49
CA ALA A 360 9.44 -17.53 -21.87
C ALA A 360 10.91 -17.98 -21.86
N MET A 361 11.15 -19.27 -21.58
CA MET A 361 12.48 -19.87 -21.64
C MET A 361 13.05 -19.81 -23.07
N SER A 362 12.25 -20.15 -24.08
CA SER A 362 12.64 -20.12 -25.50
C SER A 362 13.08 -18.73 -25.94
N LYS A 363 12.37 -17.66 -25.53
CA LYS A 363 12.78 -16.27 -25.81
C LYS A 363 14.20 -15.97 -25.32
N LEU A 364 14.56 -16.42 -24.12
CA LEU A 364 15.88 -16.17 -23.53
C LEU A 364 16.99 -17.04 -24.13
N VAL A 365 16.67 -18.26 -24.58
CA VAL A 365 17.64 -19.13 -25.25
C VAL A 365 17.97 -18.61 -26.65
N ASN A 366 16.97 -18.12 -27.38
CA ASN A 366 17.15 -17.62 -28.74
C ASN A 366 17.88 -16.26 -28.81
N ASP A 367 17.80 -15.46 -27.74
CA ASP A 367 18.48 -14.17 -27.64
C ASP A 367 19.07 -13.98 -26.22
N PRO A 368 20.32 -14.43 -26.00
CA PRO A 368 21.02 -14.24 -24.74
C PRO A 368 21.29 -12.77 -24.38
N GLU A 369 21.28 -11.84 -25.36
CA GLU A 369 21.46 -10.41 -25.08
C GLU A 369 20.24 -9.83 -24.37
N ILE A 370 19.04 -10.33 -24.67
CA ILE A 370 17.83 -10.01 -23.90
C ILE A 370 18.00 -10.42 -22.43
N ALA A 371 18.58 -11.59 -22.15
CA ALA A 371 18.80 -12.04 -20.78
C ALA A 371 19.74 -11.10 -20.01
N ALA A 372 20.82 -10.64 -20.66
CA ALA A 372 21.73 -9.64 -20.10
C ALA A 372 21.04 -8.30 -19.81
N ARG A 373 20.29 -7.78 -20.79
CA ARG A 373 19.56 -6.51 -20.65
C ARG A 373 18.51 -6.55 -19.54
N MET A 374 17.72 -7.61 -19.49
CA MET A 374 16.72 -7.82 -18.43
C MET A 374 17.39 -8.00 -17.07
N GLY A 375 18.53 -8.69 -17.04
CA GLY A 375 19.36 -8.86 -15.85
C GLY A 375 19.86 -7.56 -15.25
N GLU A 376 20.35 -6.63 -16.07
CA GLU A 376 20.77 -5.30 -15.60
C GLU A 376 19.57 -4.46 -15.12
N ALA A 377 18.46 -4.48 -15.87
CA ALA A 377 17.23 -3.82 -15.44
C ALA A 377 16.72 -4.36 -14.10
N ALA A 378 16.82 -5.68 -13.90
CA ALA A 378 16.49 -6.37 -12.67
C ALA A 378 17.37 -5.94 -11.49
N ARG A 379 18.70 -5.86 -11.69
CA ARG A 379 19.66 -5.39 -10.68
C ARG A 379 19.36 -3.96 -10.25
N ASN A 380 19.13 -3.05 -11.20
CA ASN A 380 18.79 -1.67 -10.91
C ASN A 380 17.48 -1.58 -10.11
N HIS A 381 16.46 -2.33 -10.53
CA HIS A 381 15.18 -2.36 -9.84
C HIS A 381 15.29 -2.81 -8.39
N VAL A 382 16.04 -3.89 -8.13
CA VAL A 382 16.28 -4.40 -6.77
C VAL A 382 17.09 -3.44 -5.93
N THR A 383 18.12 -2.83 -6.49
CA THR A 383 18.96 -1.86 -5.78
C THR A 383 18.13 -0.67 -5.28
N GLU A 384 17.24 -0.15 -6.13
CA GLU A 384 16.38 0.99 -5.79
C GLU A 384 15.30 0.65 -4.77
N LYS A 385 14.65 -0.52 -4.88
CA LYS A 385 13.40 -0.81 -4.15
C LYS A 385 13.52 -1.86 -3.05
N PHE A 386 14.46 -2.78 -3.16
CA PHE A 386 14.53 -4.00 -2.35
C PHE A 386 15.92 -4.26 -1.76
N SER A 387 16.80 -3.26 -1.75
CA SER A 387 18.10 -3.37 -1.09
C SER A 387 17.98 -3.25 0.43
N THR A 388 18.95 -3.79 1.16
CA THR A 388 19.05 -3.66 2.63
C THR A 388 19.05 -2.19 3.06
N LYS A 389 19.70 -1.31 2.27
CA LYS A 389 19.69 0.13 2.49
C LYS A 389 18.28 0.74 2.37
N THR A 390 17.57 0.49 1.27
CA THR A 390 16.20 1.00 1.07
C THR A 390 15.25 0.50 2.17
N PHE A 391 15.36 -0.77 2.54
CA PHE A 391 14.59 -1.35 3.65
C PHE A 391 14.91 -0.64 4.97
N GLY A 392 16.18 -0.42 5.28
CA GLY A 392 16.62 0.30 6.47
C GLY A 392 16.08 1.73 6.55
N GLU A 393 16.13 2.46 5.45
CA GLU A 393 15.60 3.83 5.34
C GLU A 393 14.08 3.88 5.58
N GLN A 394 13.33 2.95 4.98
CA GLN A 394 11.87 2.87 5.15
C GLN A 394 11.48 2.45 6.58
N LEU A 395 12.14 1.42 7.12
CA LEU A 395 11.92 0.95 8.48
C LEU A 395 12.22 2.06 9.50
N ASN A 396 13.34 2.76 9.33
CA ASN A 396 13.70 3.88 10.20
C ASN A 396 12.68 5.02 10.13
N ARG A 397 12.13 5.30 8.94
CA ARG A 397 11.05 6.28 8.77
C ARG A 397 9.81 5.88 9.57
N TYR A 398 9.34 4.64 9.46
CA TYR A 398 8.19 4.15 10.26
C TYR A 398 8.46 4.25 11.76
N VAL A 399 9.66 3.85 12.20
CA VAL A 399 10.14 3.97 13.58
C VAL A 399 10.02 5.41 14.09
N LEU A 400 10.57 6.37 13.35
CA LEU A 400 10.54 7.77 13.74
C LEU A 400 9.14 8.37 13.68
N ASP A 401 8.35 8.04 12.67
CA ASP A 401 7.00 8.57 12.49
C ASP A 401 6.07 8.15 13.63
N ILE A 402 6.15 6.90 14.08
CA ILE A 402 5.32 6.42 15.20
C ILE A 402 5.82 6.93 16.54
N TYR A 403 7.14 6.98 16.72
CA TYR A 403 7.71 7.62 17.89
C TYR A 403 7.22 9.08 18.02
N HIS A 404 7.14 9.79 16.89
CA HIS A 404 6.63 11.16 16.82
C HIS A 404 5.10 11.28 16.61
N HIS A 405 4.35 10.18 16.62
CA HIS A 405 2.88 10.12 16.45
C HIS A 405 2.34 10.75 15.14
N ARG A 406 2.93 10.42 13.99
CA ARG A 406 2.63 11.04 12.68
C ARG A 406 1.75 10.22 11.73
N ILE A 407 1.17 9.08 12.15
CA ILE A 407 0.32 8.22 11.31
C ILE A 407 -1.14 8.30 11.77
N GLU A 408 -2.04 8.79 10.90
CA GLU A 408 -3.50 8.74 11.07
C GLU A 408 -4.18 7.83 10.03
N THR A 409 -5.16 7.04 10.51
CA THR A 409 -6.01 6.11 9.75
C THR A 409 -7.10 6.83 8.94
N HIS A 410 -7.34 6.34 7.72
CA HIS A 410 -8.12 6.95 6.64
C HIS A 410 -9.64 7.06 6.88
N SER A 411 -10.19 8.26 6.70
CA SER A 411 -11.58 8.52 6.31
C SER A 411 -11.71 10.01 5.99
N THR A 412 -12.17 10.37 4.78
CA THR A 412 -12.35 11.72 4.17
C THR A 412 -11.25 12.32 3.28
N SER A 413 -10.10 11.67 3.07
CA SER A 413 -8.99 12.29 2.30
C SER A 413 -8.56 11.51 1.04
N THR A 414 -9.36 10.61 0.47
CA THR A 414 -8.84 9.68 -0.56
C THR A 414 -8.36 10.36 -1.86
N TYR A 415 -8.88 11.54 -2.22
CA TYR A 415 -8.39 12.31 -3.40
C TYR A 415 -7.14 13.16 -3.08
N PHE A 416 -7.10 13.77 -1.89
CA PHE A 416 -6.01 14.64 -1.45
C PHE A 416 -4.80 13.86 -0.91
N ASN A 417 -5.04 12.74 -0.21
CA ASN A 417 -4.00 11.82 0.24
C ASN A 417 -3.30 11.13 -0.93
N GLY A 418 -4.03 10.73 -1.97
CA GLY A 418 -3.42 10.18 -3.19
C GLY A 418 -2.52 11.20 -3.92
N SER A 419 -2.79 12.50 -3.75
CA SER A 419 -1.93 13.58 -4.26
C SER A 419 -0.65 13.74 -3.45
N ALA A 420 -0.73 13.62 -2.12
CA ALA A 420 0.42 13.69 -1.23
C ALA A 420 1.33 12.46 -1.37
N GLU A 421 0.76 11.24 -1.39
CA GLU A 421 1.51 9.99 -1.53
C GLU A 421 2.33 9.91 -2.83
N ASN A 422 1.74 10.31 -3.96
CA ASN A 422 2.44 10.31 -5.25
C ASN A 422 3.55 11.37 -5.33
N LEU A 423 3.49 12.42 -4.50
CA LEU A 423 4.55 13.42 -4.34
C LEU A 423 5.54 13.07 -3.21
N GLY A 424 5.38 11.91 -2.54
CA GLY A 424 6.20 11.50 -1.41
C GLY A 424 5.99 12.30 -0.13
N LEU A 425 4.85 13.01 -0.01
CA LEU A 425 4.46 13.81 1.15
C LEU A 425 3.56 13.01 2.12
N PRO A 426 3.65 13.27 3.43
CA PRO A 426 2.75 12.64 4.41
C PRO A 426 1.30 13.11 4.23
N HIS A 427 0.35 12.35 4.78
CA HIS A 427 -1.06 12.76 4.82
C HIS A 427 -1.24 14.09 5.55
N ILE A 428 -2.19 14.88 5.06
CA ILE A 428 -2.50 16.20 5.61
C ILE A 428 -3.55 16.04 6.72
N SER A 429 -3.27 16.58 7.91
CA SER A 429 -4.20 16.56 9.04
C SER A 429 -5.40 17.50 8.82
N ALA A 430 -6.58 17.08 9.27
CA ALA A 430 -7.75 17.95 9.33
C ALA A 430 -7.56 19.06 10.38
N TYR A 431 -7.92 20.30 10.04
CA TYR A 431 -7.74 21.48 10.91
C TYR A 431 -8.41 21.33 12.27
N LEU A 432 -9.61 20.74 12.30
CA LEU A 432 -10.38 20.55 13.54
C LEU A 432 -9.98 19.30 14.33
N ASN A 433 -8.94 18.57 13.92
CA ASN A 433 -8.50 17.39 14.65
C ASN A 433 -7.73 17.82 15.92
N PRO A 434 -8.24 17.53 17.13
CA PRO A 434 -7.61 17.97 18.36
C PRO A 434 -6.47 17.06 18.85
N ILE A 435 -6.33 15.85 18.31
CA ILE A 435 -5.41 14.83 18.82
C ILE A 435 -4.45 14.40 17.70
N ALA A 436 -3.15 14.40 17.97
CA ALA A 436 -2.10 13.94 17.05
C ALA A 436 -1.95 14.69 15.71
N ALA A 437 -2.66 15.81 15.51
CA ALA A 437 -2.54 16.61 14.31
C ALA A 437 -1.12 17.17 14.10
N ASN A 438 -0.59 16.99 12.89
CA ASN A 438 0.71 17.52 12.48
C ASN A 438 0.53 18.39 11.23
N PHE A 439 0.58 19.70 11.42
CA PHE A 439 0.37 20.67 10.35
C PHE A 439 1.66 21.14 9.66
N SER A 440 2.81 20.55 10.00
CA SER A 440 4.11 20.94 9.42
C SER A 440 4.19 20.78 7.90
N HIS A 441 3.30 19.97 7.30
CA HIS A 441 3.24 19.69 5.86
C HIS A 441 1.91 20.12 5.21
N GLY A 442 1.03 20.79 5.96
CA GLY A 442 -0.26 21.27 5.46
C GLY A 442 -1.41 21.06 6.45
N ALA A 443 -2.57 21.63 6.14
CA ALA A 443 -3.81 21.44 6.89
C ALA A 443 -5.00 21.37 5.92
N SER A 444 -5.99 20.51 6.22
CA SER A 444 -7.24 20.43 5.48
C SER A 444 -8.37 21.12 6.25
N PHE A 445 -9.04 22.07 5.60
CA PHE A 445 -10.21 22.78 6.15
C PHE A 445 -11.53 22.23 5.60
N ALA A 446 -11.48 21.19 4.76
CA ALA A 446 -12.64 20.62 4.12
C ALA A 446 -13.61 20.03 5.16
N THR A 447 -14.90 20.22 4.92
CA THR A 447 -15.97 19.62 5.72
C THR A 447 -17.00 18.97 4.81
N SER A 448 -17.57 17.85 5.24
CA SER A 448 -18.63 17.16 4.48
C SER A 448 -19.83 18.09 4.29
N LEU A 449 -20.40 18.10 3.08
CA LEU A 449 -21.54 18.96 2.71
C LEU A 449 -21.30 20.47 2.83
N ALA A 450 -20.04 20.92 2.77
CA ALA A 450 -19.69 22.34 2.70
C ALA A 450 -20.16 22.99 1.41
N THR A 451 -20.62 24.23 1.53
CA THR A 451 -21.04 25.09 0.43
C THR A 451 -20.18 26.35 0.37
N ILE A 452 -20.13 26.99 -0.80
CA ILE A 452 -19.50 28.30 -0.97
C ILE A 452 -20.31 29.35 -0.21
N LEU A 453 -21.63 29.33 -0.37
CA LEU A 453 -22.55 30.24 0.31
C LEU A 453 -23.23 29.54 1.50
N PRO A 454 -23.35 30.22 2.67
CA PRO A 454 -24.10 29.70 3.81
C PRO A 454 -25.51 29.26 3.42
N GLN A 455 -25.97 28.15 4.03
CA GLN A 455 -27.29 27.58 3.79
C GLN A 455 -28.21 27.79 4.98
N ASN A 456 -29.51 27.95 4.72
CA ASN A 456 -30.53 28.15 5.77
C ASN A 456 -30.86 26.86 6.54
N SER A 457 -30.45 25.69 6.03
CA SER A 457 -30.61 24.40 6.68
C SER A 457 -29.26 23.79 7.05
N THR A 458 -29.19 23.22 8.25
CA THR A 458 -27.98 22.57 8.79
C THR A 458 -28.11 21.06 8.87
N LEU A 459 -26.99 20.34 8.95
CA LEU A 459 -26.92 18.87 9.03
C LEU A 459 -27.93 18.19 9.98
N PRO A 460 -28.19 18.66 11.21
CA PRO A 460 -29.16 18.02 12.12
C PRO A 460 -30.59 17.96 11.56
N LEU A 461 -30.91 18.82 10.59
CA LEU A 461 -32.20 18.90 9.91
C LEU A 461 -32.13 18.35 8.48
N GLY A 462 -31.09 17.57 8.15
CA GLY A 462 -30.86 17.05 6.80
C GLY A 462 -30.33 18.10 5.81
N GLY A 463 -29.78 19.21 6.31
CA GLY A 463 -29.23 20.32 5.52
C GLY A 463 -27.74 20.21 5.23
N TYR A 464 -27.07 21.35 5.14
CA TYR A 464 -25.66 21.47 4.74
C TYR A 464 -24.74 21.73 5.93
N SER A 465 -23.42 21.66 5.68
CA SER A 465 -22.42 22.00 6.70
C SER A 465 -22.58 23.45 7.17
N PRO A 466 -22.51 23.73 8.48
CA PRO A 466 -22.41 25.10 8.97
C PRO A 466 -21.04 25.74 8.68
N PHE A 467 -20.06 24.97 8.20
CA PHE A 467 -18.73 25.46 7.83
C PHE A 467 -18.66 25.77 6.33
N SER A 468 -19.39 26.81 5.90
CA SER A 468 -19.30 27.38 4.55
C SER A 468 -17.89 27.94 4.27
N LEU A 469 -17.60 28.28 3.01
CA LEU A 469 -16.27 28.74 2.60
C LEU A 469 -15.77 29.95 3.39
N ASP A 470 -16.64 30.89 3.75
CA ASP A 470 -16.28 32.05 4.58
C ASP A 470 -15.86 31.65 6.01
N VAL A 471 -16.47 30.60 6.57
CA VAL A 471 -16.11 30.06 7.88
C VAL A 471 -14.77 29.31 7.79
N GLN A 472 -14.59 28.47 6.77
CA GLN A 472 -13.31 27.79 6.51
C GLN A 472 -12.17 28.80 6.31
N LEU A 473 -12.44 29.92 5.64
CA LEU A 473 -11.46 30.99 5.46
C LEU A 473 -11.10 31.68 6.78
N LYS A 474 -12.07 31.94 7.66
CA LYS A 474 -11.78 32.46 9.02
C LYS A 474 -10.94 31.48 9.84
N GLN A 475 -11.22 30.18 9.72
CA GLN A 475 -10.43 29.13 10.35
C GLN A 475 -8.99 29.11 9.82
N PHE A 476 -8.81 29.26 8.51
CA PHE A 476 -7.50 29.37 7.88
C PHE A 476 -6.71 30.59 8.38
N SER A 477 -7.32 31.78 8.41
CA SER A 477 -6.65 32.97 8.96
C SER A 477 -6.24 32.80 10.42
N GLN A 478 -7.11 32.19 11.24
CA GLN A 478 -6.78 31.87 12.64
C GLN A 478 -5.64 30.84 12.72
N PHE A 479 -5.63 29.85 11.84
CA PHE A 479 -4.59 28.83 11.78
C PHE A 479 -3.22 29.44 11.49
N ILE A 480 -3.10 30.36 10.52
CA ILE A 480 -1.84 31.07 10.26
C ILE A 480 -1.34 31.72 11.54
N PHE A 481 -2.16 32.57 12.17
CA PHE A 481 -1.74 33.30 13.36
C PHE A 481 -1.36 32.36 14.51
N ARG A 482 -2.23 31.41 14.86
CA ARG A 482 -2.03 30.49 15.99
C ARG A 482 -0.86 29.55 15.78
N SER A 483 -0.66 29.07 14.55
CA SER A 483 0.48 28.22 14.21
C SER A 483 1.80 28.95 14.41
N GLN A 484 1.89 30.24 14.04
CA GLN A 484 3.11 31.01 14.24
C GLN A 484 3.36 31.34 15.72
N VAL A 485 2.31 31.58 16.51
CA VAL A 485 2.45 31.73 17.97
C VAL A 485 3.02 30.45 18.58
N ALA A 486 2.42 29.29 18.28
CA ALA A 486 2.90 28.00 18.78
C ALA A 486 4.31 27.66 18.26
N HIS A 487 4.65 28.03 17.03
CA HIS A 487 5.99 27.87 16.46
C HIS A 487 7.03 28.68 17.23
N LYS A 488 6.73 29.96 17.52
CA LYS A 488 7.62 30.86 18.28
C LYS A 488 7.79 30.44 19.75
N GLN A 489 6.76 29.88 20.37
CA GLN A 489 6.83 29.33 21.73
C GLN A 489 7.74 28.09 21.81
N GLY A 490 7.96 27.39 20.69
CA GLY A 490 8.86 26.24 20.60
C GLY A 490 8.29 24.96 21.22
N GLY A 491 9.18 24.05 21.62
CA GLY A 491 8.80 22.75 22.17
C GLY A 491 8.16 21.81 21.15
N VAL A 492 7.41 20.83 21.63
CA VAL A 492 6.79 19.78 20.78
C VAL A 492 5.82 20.40 19.77
N PHE A 493 4.98 21.35 20.20
CA PHE A 493 4.00 21.97 19.31
C PHE A 493 4.64 22.84 18.23
N GLY A 494 5.77 23.50 18.52
CA GLY A 494 6.45 24.30 17.52
C GLY A 494 6.90 23.49 16.30
N HIS A 495 7.38 22.27 16.50
CA HIS A 495 7.77 21.35 15.42
C HIS A 495 6.60 20.75 14.63
N LEU A 496 5.37 20.83 15.15
CA LEU A 496 4.16 20.36 14.50
C LEU A 496 3.45 21.47 13.70
N MET A 497 3.91 22.71 13.81
CA MET A 497 3.35 23.85 13.09
C MET A 497 4.19 24.21 11.85
N PRO A 498 3.55 24.71 10.77
CA PRO A 498 4.26 25.18 9.58
C PRO A 498 5.14 26.39 9.90
N LYS A 499 6.26 26.52 9.18
CA LYS A 499 7.10 27.72 9.22
C LYS A 499 6.42 28.86 8.46
N GLU A 500 6.72 30.10 8.85
CA GLU A 500 6.15 31.30 8.24
C GLU A 500 6.36 31.36 6.71
N ASP A 501 7.56 31.00 6.23
CA ASP A 501 7.88 31.02 4.80
C ASP A 501 7.08 29.99 3.98
N TYR A 502 6.51 28.97 4.63
CA TYR A 502 5.78 27.90 3.94
C TYR A 502 4.49 28.41 3.32
N PHE A 503 3.79 29.36 3.95
CA PHE A 503 2.54 29.90 3.39
C PHE A 503 2.75 30.52 2.01
N SER A 504 3.90 31.16 1.78
CA SER A 504 4.23 31.73 0.46
C SER A 504 4.60 30.70 -0.61
N ARG A 505 4.90 29.46 -0.21
CA ARG A 505 5.36 28.36 -1.07
C ARG A 505 4.36 27.20 -1.15
N ALA A 506 3.30 27.25 -0.36
CA ALA A 506 2.29 26.21 -0.29
C ALA A 506 1.41 26.17 -1.54
N LEU A 507 0.87 24.99 -1.80
CA LEU A 507 -0.20 24.79 -2.79
C LEU A 507 -1.55 24.92 -2.10
N TYR A 508 -2.39 25.84 -2.58
CA TYR A 508 -3.73 26.08 -2.09
C TYR A 508 -4.74 25.43 -3.02
N MET A 509 -5.36 24.34 -2.57
CA MET A 509 -6.33 23.60 -3.37
C MET A 509 -7.77 23.98 -3.01
N PHE A 510 -8.57 24.30 -4.02
CA PHE A 510 -9.99 24.59 -3.87
C PHE A 510 -10.81 23.56 -4.67
N ASP A 511 -11.55 22.70 -3.98
CA ASP A 511 -12.53 21.77 -4.55
C ASP A 511 -13.85 21.95 -3.79
N ILE A 512 -14.68 22.87 -4.28
CA ILE A 512 -15.92 23.31 -3.64
C ILE A 512 -16.91 23.83 -4.68
N GLY A 513 -18.21 23.73 -4.39
CA GLY A 513 -19.30 24.21 -5.26
C GLY A 513 -20.29 23.10 -5.64
N HIS A 514 -19.91 21.82 -5.59
CA HIS A 514 -20.81 20.71 -5.92
C HIS A 514 -22.08 20.71 -5.08
N ASN A 515 -21.94 20.94 -3.77
CA ASN A 515 -23.06 20.98 -2.84
C ASN A 515 -23.97 22.19 -3.10
N ASP A 516 -23.40 23.34 -3.48
CA ASP A 516 -24.15 24.55 -3.84
C ASP A 516 -25.08 24.31 -5.02
N LEU A 517 -24.61 23.60 -6.05
CA LEU A 517 -25.41 23.27 -7.23
C LEU A 517 -26.57 22.32 -6.88
N THR A 518 -26.32 21.31 -6.03
CA THR A 518 -27.40 20.44 -5.57
C THR A 518 -28.36 21.14 -4.61
N ALA A 519 -27.87 22.06 -3.77
CA ALA A 519 -28.71 22.89 -2.92
C ALA A 519 -29.66 23.75 -3.75
N LEU A 520 -29.10 24.46 -4.73
CA LEU A 520 -29.84 25.29 -5.65
C LEU A 520 -30.93 24.50 -6.38
N TYR A 521 -30.55 23.36 -6.95
CA TYR A 521 -31.47 22.54 -7.75
C TYR A 521 -32.60 21.97 -6.89
N PHE A 522 -32.28 21.36 -5.74
CA PHE A 522 -33.30 20.71 -4.92
C PHE A 522 -34.21 21.68 -4.17
N GLN A 523 -33.76 22.91 -3.94
CA GLN A 523 -34.53 24.00 -3.32
C GLN A 523 -35.24 24.91 -4.34
N ASN A 524 -35.15 24.60 -5.65
CA ASN A 524 -35.73 25.42 -6.74
C ASN A 524 -35.29 26.90 -6.70
N ILE A 525 -34.02 27.15 -6.37
CA ILE A 525 -33.44 28.50 -6.37
C ILE A 525 -33.02 28.88 -7.79
N SER A 526 -33.15 30.17 -8.16
CA SER A 526 -32.72 30.67 -9.47
C SER A 526 -31.19 30.54 -9.65
N ALA A 527 -30.76 29.86 -10.71
CA ALA A 527 -29.36 29.54 -11.01
C ALA A 527 -28.45 30.78 -11.06
N LYS A 528 -28.63 31.63 -12.07
CA LYS A 528 -27.69 32.72 -12.42
C LYS A 528 -27.31 33.67 -11.27
N PRO A 529 -28.25 34.24 -10.47
CA PRO A 529 -27.88 35.15 -9.38
C PRO A 529 -27.11 34.44 -8.26
N TYR A 530 -27.47 33.18 -7.98
CA TYR A 530 -26.80 32.38 -6.96
C TYR A 530 -25.37 32.01 -7.41
N LEU A 531 -25.19 31.50 -8.62
CA LEU A 531 -23.87 31.15 -9.15
C LEU A 531 -22.93 32.36 -9.18
N SER A 532 -23.44 33.53 -9.55
CA SER A 532 -22.69 34.79 -9.54
C SER A 532 -22.23 35.15 -8.13
N SER A 533 -23.12 35.03 -7.14
CA SER A 533 -22.80 35.31 -5.73
C SER A 533 -21.79 34.32 -5.15
N ALA A 534 -21.93 33.03 -5.48
CA ALA A 534 -21.01 31.98 -5.04
C ALA A 534 -19.60 32.22 -5.61
N LEU A 535 -19.48 32.49 -6.91
CA LEU A 535 -18.17 32.75 -7.52
C LEU A 535 -17.54 34.07 -7.05
N GLN A 536 -18.35 35.08 -6.72
CA GLN A 536 -17.85 36.29 -6.06
C GLN A 536 -17.29 35.99 -4.66
N GLN A 537 -17.95 35.11 -3.90
CA GLN A 537 -17.45 34.67 -2.59
C GLN A 537 -16.16 33.84 -2.73
N LEU A 538 -16.08 32.94 -3.71
CA LEU A 538 -14.86 32.18 -4.00
C LEU A 538 -13.70 33.10 -4.40
N SER A 539 -13.96 34.08 -5.27
CA SER A 539 -12.99 35.11 -5.65
C SER A 539 -12.48 35.89 -4.44
N THR A 540 -13.38 36.27 -3.53
CA THR A 540 -13.03 36.94 -2.26
C THR A 540 -12.15 36.05 -1.38
N ALA A 541 -12.45 34.75 -1.30
CA ALA A 541 -11.64 33.80 -0.54
C ALA A 541 -10.22 33.65 -1.11
N ILE A 542 -10.10 33.51 -2.44
CA ILE A 542 -8.79 33.44 -3.11
C ILE A 542 -7.98 34.72 -2.88
N LYS A 543 -8.60 35.90 -3.04
CA LYS A 543 -7.96 37.19 -2.76
C LYS A 543 -7.50 37.29 -1.31
N ARG A 544 -8.25 36.75 -0.36
CA ARG A 544 -7.86 36.71 1.06
C ARG A 544 -6.65 35.83 1.30
N VAL A 545 -6.65 34.59 0.77
CA VAL A 545 -5.51 33.67 0.88
C VAL A 545 -4.26 34.28 0.22
N TYR A 546 -4.42 34.96 -0.91
CA TYR A 546 -3.33 35.70 -1.55
C TYR A 546 -2.78 36.82 -0.66
N GLY A 547 -3.66 37.59 -0.01
CA GLY A 547 -3.29 38.63 0.95
C GLY A 547 -2.56 38.10 2.18
N GLU A 548 -2.81 36.84 2.53
CA GLU A 548 -2.11 36.10 3.61
C GLU A 548 -0.84 35.37 3.13
N GLY A 549 -0.38 35.68 1.91
CA GLY A 549 0.90 35.22 1.38
C GLY A 549 0.80 34.12 0.32
N GLY A 550 -0.38 33.55 0.08
CA GLY A 550 -0.54 32.45 -0.87
C GLY A 550 -0.20 32.82 -2.32
N ARG A 551 0.51 31.95 -3.04
CA ARG A 551 0.97 32.20 -4.42
C ARG A 551 0.63 31.11 -5.43
N SER A 552 0.37 29.89 -4.99
CA SER A 552 0.11 28.77 -5.90
C SER A 552 -1.28 28.20 -5.64
N PHE A 553 -2.20 28.35 -6.60
CA PHE A 553 -3.60 27.95 -6.47
C PHE A 553 -3.94 26.85 -7.46
N TRP A 554 -4.53 25.77 -6.95
CA TRP A 554 -5.01 24.63 -7.71
C TRP A 554 -6.52 24.48 -7.53
N ILE A 555 -7.27 24.93 -8.52
CA ILE A 555 -8.73 25.09 -8.43
C ILE A 555 -9.38 23.99 -9.26
N HIS A 556 -10.26 23.21 -8.66
CA HIS A 556 -11.03 22.20 -9.38
C HIS A 556 -12.35 22.78 -9.82
N ASN A 557 -12.77 22.43 -11.04
CA ASN A 557 -14.14 22.65 -11.46
C ASN A 557 -15.06 21.55 -10.88
N THR A 558 -16.37 21.71 -11.01
CA THR A 558 -17.33 20.72 -10.51
C THR A 558 -17.47 19.53 -11.45
N GLY A 559 -17.84 18.37 -10.89
CA GLY A 559 -18.01 17.12 -11.65
C GLY A 559 -19.41 16.97 -12.26
N PRO A 560 -19.68 15.91 -13.05
CA PRO A 560 -20.99 15.65 -13.63
C PRO A 560 -21.99 15.16 -12.56
N LEU A 561 -22.57 16.12 -11.83
CA LEU A 561 -23.48 15.86 -10.69
C LEU A 561 -24.69 15.02 -11.10
N GLY A 562 -25.17 15.20 -12.33
CA GLY A 562 -26.28 14.46 -12.88
C GLY A 562 -26.02 12.96 -12.99
N CYS A 563 -24.77 12.49 -12.83
CA CYS A 563 -24.42 11.08 -12.84
C CYS A 563 -24.35 10.43 -11.44
N LEU A 564 -24.57 11.17 -10.36
CA LEU A 564 -24.46 10.63 -9.01
C LEU A 564 -25.76 9.91 -8.58
N PRO A 565 -25.69 8.69 -8.00
CA PRO A 565 -26.87 7.95 -7.57
C PRO A 565 -27.83 8.73 -6.68
N TYR A 566 -27.32 9.48 -5.70
CA TYR A 566 -28.19 10.23 -4.78
C TYR A 566 -29.00 11.30 -5.52
N VAL A 567 -28.41 11.90 -6.55
CA VAL A 567 -29.08 12.84 -7.45
C VAL A 567 -30.10 12.12 -8.30
N LEU A 568 -29.70 11.01 -8.94
CA LEU A 568 -30.52 10.29 -9.90
C LEU A 568 -31.77 9.68 -9.28
N VAL A 569 -31.69 9.19 -8.05
CA VAL A 569 -32.86 8.70 -7.30
C VAL A 569 -33.86 9.84 -7.06
N GLU A 570 -33.40 11.02 -6.66
CA GLU A 570 -34.27 12.17 -6.40
C GLU A 570 -34.87 12.76 -7.69
N VAL A 571 -34.09 12.83 -8.78
CA VAL A 571 -34.59 13.27 -10.10
C VAL A 571 -35.70 12.35 -10.60
N ARG A 572 -35.52 11.02 -10.48
CA ARG A 572 -36.55 10.03 -10.85
C ARG A 572 -37.81 10.13 -9.99
N ARG A 573 -37.69 10.56 -8.73
CA ARG A 573 -38.83 10.78 -7.84
C ARG A 573 -39.66 12.01 -8.25
N ARG A 574 -39.00 13.06 -8.78
CA ARG A 574 -39.63 14.34 -9.13
C ARG A 574 -40.18 14.43 -10.56
N ALA A 575 -39.70 13.63 -11.51
CA ALA A 575 -40.06 13.75 -12.93
C ALA A 575 -40.37 12.38 -13.60
N ALA A 576 -41.25 12.39 -14.62
CA ALA A 576 -41.44 11.24 -15.51
C ALA A 576 -40.13 10.96 -16.28
N ALA A 577 -39.48 9.84 -15.94
CA ALA A 577 -38.02 9.69 -15.89
C ALA A 577 -37.21 9.62 -17.20
N ALA A 578 -37.82 9.65 -18.39
CA ALA A 578 -37.08 9.35 -19.64
C ALA A 578 -36.57 10.60 -20.40
N ALA A 579 -37.30 11.73 -20.39
CA ALA A 579 -36.96 12.89 -21.21
C ALA A 579 -35.81 13.76 -20.66
N TRP A 580 -35.24 13.39 -19.51
CA TRP A 580 -34.32 14.23 -18.73
C TRP A 580 -32.95 13.59 -18.48
N LEU A 581 -32.72 12.40 -19.06
CA LEU A 581 -31.46 11.67 -18.92
C LEU A 581 -30.75 11.61 -20.28
N ASP A 582 -29.43 11.74 -20.26
CA ASP A 582 -28.58 11.53 -21.43
C ASP A 582 -28.44 10.04 -21.78
N SER A 583 -27.70 9.73 -22.86
CA SER A 583 -27.48 8.34 -23.29
C SER A 583 -26.74 7.47 -22.27
N LEU A 584 -26.08 8.06 -21.28
CA LEU A 584 -25.39 7.35 -20.19
C LEU A 584 -26.29 7.17 -18.96
N GLY A 585 -27.48 7.75 -18.96
CA GLY A 585 -28.42 7.73 -17.83
C GLY A 585 -28.18 8.84 -16.80
N CYS A 586 -27.39 9.87 -17.14
CA CYS A 586 -27.13 11.02 -16.28
C CYS A 586 -28.16 12.13 -16.50
N SER A 587 -28.51 12.90 -15.47
CA SER A 587 -29.42 14.05 -15.60
C SER A 587 -28.81 15.17 -16.45
N ILE A 588 -29.51 15.53 -17.53
CA ILE A 588 -29.11 16.62 -18.45
C ILE A 588 -29.08 17.95 -17.69
N ALA A 589 -30.19 18.31 -17.04
CA ALA A 589 -30.34 19.61 -16.37
C ALA A 589 -29.27 19.89 -15.29
N LEU A 590 -28.90 18.88 -14.49
CA LEU A 590 -27.86 19.04 -13.46
C LEU A 590 -26.44 19.06 -14.02
N ASN A 591 -26.20 18.36 -15.13
CA ASN A 591 -24.92 18.42 -15.83
C ASN A 591 -24.74 19.77 -16.54
N GLU A 592 -25.79 20.30 -17.19
CA GLU A 592 -25.80 21.65 -17.78
C GLU A 592 -25.56 22.72 -16.72
N LEU A 593 -26.14 22.56 -15.53
CA LEU A 593 -25.89 23.47 -14.40
C LEU A 593 -24.42 23.42 -13.93
N ALA A 594 -23.82 22.21 -13.87
CA ALA A 594 -22.41 22.05 -13.54
C ALA A 594 -21.49 22.68 -14.61
N GLU A 595 -21.81 22.49 -15.89
CA GLU A 595 -21.10 23.12 -17.01
C GLU A 595 -21.21 24.65 -16.99
N GLN A 596 -22.38 25.19 -16.67
CA GLN A 596 -22.57 26.63 -16.48
C GLN A 596 -21.71 27.18 -15.34
N PHE A 597 -21.69 26.52 -14.18
CA PHE A 597 -20.82 26.91 -13.06
C PHE A 597 -19.34 26.86 -13.47
N ASN A 598 -18.92 25.81 -14.18
CA ASN A 598 -17.54 25.61 -14.62
C ASN A 598 -17.10 26.69 -15.61
N ALA A 599 -17.97 27.10 -16.54
CA ALA A 599 -17.72 28.21 -17.46
C ALA A 599 -17.52 29.55 -16.71
N MET A 600 -18.44 29.86 -15.78
CA MET A 600 -18.35 31.08 -14.96
C MET A 600 -17.13 31.06 -14.01
N LEU A 601 -16.74 29.88 -13.52
CA LEU A 601 -15.53 29.69 -12.72
C LEU A 601 -14.28 30.03 -13.55
N ASN A 602 -14.17 29.54 -14.78
CA ASN A 602 -13.06 29.86 -15.68
C ASN A 602 -12.96 31.37 -15.94
N GLU A 603 -14.08 32.04 -16.22
CA GLU A 603 -14.11 33.51 -16.37
C GLU A 603 -13.66 34.24 -15.09
N THR A 604 -14.04 33.72 -13.92
CA THR A 604 -13.66 34.28 -12.62
C THR A 604 -12.17 34.11 -12.36
N VAL A 605 -11.61 32.94 -12.64
CA VAL A 605 -10.16 32.67 -12.47
C VAL A 605 -9.33 33.46 -13.48
N ASN A 606 -9.81 33.65 -14.71
CA ASN A 606 -9.15 34.51 -15.70
C ASN A 606 -9.05 35.96 -15.22
N ARG A 607 -10.10 36.50 -14.60
CA ARG A 607 -10.06 37.81 -13.96
C ARG A 607 -9.09 37.84 -12.77
N LEU A 608 -9.11 36.81 -11.91
CA LEU A 608 -8.17 36.70 -10.78
C LEU A 608 -6.70 36.65 -11.20
N ARG A 609 -6.38 36.00 -12.33
CA ARG A 609 -5.01 35.98 -12.89
C ARG A 609 -4.52 37.37 -13.26
N LEU A 610 -5.41 38.25 -13.74
CA LEU A 610 -5.09 39.66 -14.04
C LEU A 610 -4.95 40.47 -12.75
N ASP A 611 -5.87 40.28 -11.80
CA ASP A 611 -5.89 40.99 -10.52
C ASP A 611 -4.69 40.62 -9.61
N LEU A 612 -4.17 39.40 -9.73
CA LEU A 612 -3.18 38.82 -8.81
C LEU A 612 -1.94 38.29 -9.58
N PRO A 613 -1.14 39.17 -10.19
CA PRO A 613 -0.08 38.78 -11.13
C PRO A 613 1.08 37.98 -10.51
N LEU A 614 1.22 38.00 -9.18
CA LEU A 614 2.24 37.21 -8.47
C LEU A 614 1.78 35.76 -8.19
N ALA A 615 0.50 35.45 -8.44
CA ALA A 615 -0.06 34.13 -8.21
C ALA A 615 -0.05 33.28 -9.48
N THR A 616 0.29 32.00 -9.34
CA THR A 616 -0.01 30.98 -10.34
C THR A 616 -1.35 30.36 -9.99
N MET A 617 -2.30 30.38 -10.94
CA MET A 617 -3.61 29.79 -10.77
C MET A 617 -3.87 28.76 -11.85
N VAL A 618 -4.05 27.51 -11.44
CA VAL A 618 -4.33 26.38 -12.31
C VAL A 618 -5.76 25.93 -12.08
N VAL A 619 -6.58 25.92 -13.14
CA VAL A 619 -7.92 25.30 -13.11
C VAL A 619 -7.80 23.89 -13.65
N THR A 620 -8.37 22.90 -12.95
CA THR A 620 -8.37 21.49 -13.36
C THR A 620 -9.78 21.04 -13.75
N ASP A 621 -9.88 20.48 -14.94
CA ASP A 621 -11.13 19.97 -15.51
C ASP A 621 -11.47 18.57 -14.99
N ILE A 622 -12.05 18.55 -13.78
CA ILE A 622 -12.57 17.37 -13.12
C ILE A 622 -13.84 16.84 -13.80
N TYR A 623 -14.66 17.73 -14.39
CA TYR A 623 -15.88 17.35 -15.11
C TYR A 623 -15.59 16.32 -16.22
N SER A 624 -14.73 16.69 -17.16
CA SER A 624 -14.43 15.85 -18.33
C SER A 624 -13.81 14.52 -17.93
N VAL A 625 -12.95 14.52 -16.91
CA VAL A 625 -12.30 13.31 -16.39
C VAL A 625 -13.33 12.35 -15.79
N LYS A 626 -14.21 12.84 -14.90
CA LYS A 626 -15.27 12.05 -14.28
C LYS A 626 -16.26 11.53 -15.30
N TYR A 627 -16.70 12.38 -16.23
CA TYR A 627 -17.66 11.98 -17.27
C TYR A 627 -17.05 10.94 -18.22
N SER A 628 -15.79 11.10 -18.61
CA SER A 628 -15.07 10.11 -19.42
C SER A 628 -14.86 8.77 -18.70
N LEU A 629 -14.60 8.79 -17.39
CA LEU A 629 -14.52 7.57 -16.58
C LEU A 629 -15.83 6.78 -16.64
N ILE A 630 -16.96 7.45 -16.41
CA ILE A 630 -18.30 6.83 -16.43
C ILE A 630 -18.59 6.25 -17.82
N ARG A 631 -18.38 7.04 -18.88
CA ARG A 631 -18.58 6.63 -20.27
C ARG A 631 -17.75 5.41 -20.66
N ARG A 632 -16.51 5.32 -20.18
CA ARG A 632 -15.55 4.27 -20.56
C ARG A 632 -15.36 3.20 -19.49
N ALA A 633 -16.21 3.14 -18.48
CA ALA A 633 -16.03 2.30 -17.30
C ALA A 633 -15.74 0.83 -17.67
N GLY A 634 -16.52 0.25 -18.57
CA GLY A 634 -16.33 -1.14 -19.03
C GLY A 634 -14.97 -1.37 -19.69
N LYS A 635 -14.52 -0.45 -20.56
CA LYS A 635 -13.20 -0.53 -21.21
C LYS A 635 -12.03 -0.35 -20.23
N LEU A 636 -12.28 0.31 -19.10
CA LEU A 636 -11.32 0.55 -18.04
C LEU A 636 -11.31 -0.58 -16.98
N GLY A 637 -12.10 -1.65 -17.18
CA GLY A 637 -12.15 -2.79 -16.27
C GLY A 637 -13.09 -2.65 -15.08
N PHE A 638 -13.95 -1.63 -15.06
CA PHE A 638 -15.04 -1.49 -14.10
C PHE A 638 -16.28 -2.28 -14.54
N GLN A 639 -16.97 -2.89 -13.58
CA GLN A 639 -18.17 -3.69 -13.80
C GLN A 639 -19.41 -2.79 -14.03
N PRO A 640 -20.27 -3.13 -15.00
CA PRO A 640 -21.53 -2.42 -15.21
C PRO A 640 -22.57 -2.75 -14.11
N PRO A 641 -23.58 -1.87 -13.89
CA PRO A 641 -23.68 -0.53 -14.46
C PRO A 641 -22.74 0.46 -13.74
N PRO A 642 -22.17 1.45 -14.47
CA PRO A 642 -21.20 2.39 -13.91
C PRO A 642 -21.82 3.36 -12.90
N LEU A 643 -23.13 3.60 -12.99
CA LEU A 643 -23.88 4.49 -12.10
C LEU A 643 -24.42 3.75 -10.87
N GLN A 644 -24.04 2.51 -10.61
CA GLN A 644 -24.49 1.78 -9.43
C GLN A 644 -23.49 1.95 -8.28
N ALA A 645 -23.97 2.34 -7.11
CA ALA A 645 -23.16 2.44 -5.90
C ALA A 645 -22.72 1.05 -5.41
N CYS A 646 -21.44 0.91 -5.04
CA CYS A 646 -20.92 -0.32 -4.45
C CYS A 646 -21.48 -0.55 -3.04
N CYS A 647 -21.47 0.47 -2.19
CA CYS A 647 -21.98 0.45 -0.84
C CYS A 647 -23.32 1.19 -0.78
N GLY A 648 -24.40 0.45 -0.52
CA GLY A 648 -25.73 1.04 -0.49
C GLY A 648 -26.82 0.04 -0.16
N HIS A 649 -28.07 0.51 -0.23
CA HIS A 649 -29.27 -0.23 0.12
C HIS A 649 -30.38 0.04 -0.92
N GLY A 650 -31.49 -0.71 -0.85
CA GLY A 650 -32.68 -0.51 -1.70
C GLY A 650 -32.69 -1.28 -3.02
N GLY A 651 -31.52 -1.76 -3.49
CA GLY A 651 -31.43 -2.47 -4.77
C GLY A 651 -31.75 -1.58 -5.99
N GLY A 652 -32.17 -2.18 -7.11
CA GLY A 652 -32.52 -1.44 -8.33
C GLY A 652 -31.33 -0.90 -9.14
N THR A 653 -31.59 0.07 -10.04
CA THR A 653 -30.61 0.57 -11.02
C THR A 653 -29.36 1.16 -10.37
N TYR A 654 -29.51 1.87 -9.25
CA TYR A 654 -28.43 2.66 -8.65
C TYR A 654 -27.92 2.12 -7.31
N ASN A 655 -28.62 1.15 -6.70
CA ASN A 655 -28.29 0.59 -5.38
C ASN A 655 -28.08 1.68 -4.32
N PHE A 656 -28.98 2.66 -4.27
CA PHE A 656 -28.92 3.79 -3.35
C PHE A 656 -30.32 4.08 -2.78
N ASP A 657 -30.36 4.37 -1.48
CA ASP A 657 -31.55 4.72 -0.73
C ASP A 657 -31.22 5.86 0.24
N SER A 658 -31.96 6.98 0.15
CA SER A 658 -31.78 8.15 1.01
C SER A 658 -32.15 7.89 2.48
N GLY A 659 -32.93 6.85 2.77
CA GLY A 659 -33.25 6.41 4.13
C GLY A 659 -32.23 5.43 4.73
N ALA A 660 -31.36 4.84 3.91
CA ALA A 660 -30.42 3.81 4.33
C ALA A 660 -29.08 3.92 3.59
N TRP A 661 -28.22 4.81 4.12
CA TRP A 661 -26.92 5.14 3.55
C TRP A 661 -25.91 3.99 3.68
N CYS A 662 -24.77 4.09 3.00
CA CYS A 662 -23.67 3.16 3.22
C CYS A 662 -23.31 3.10 4.72
N GLY A 663 -23.16 1.88 5.25
CA GLY A 663 -22.90 1.69 6.68
C GLY A 663 -24.14 1.70 7.58
N ALA A 664 -25.32 2.08 7.07
CA ALA A 664 -26.55 2.09 7.87
C ALA A 664 -26.87 0.69 8.40
N THR A 665 -27.38 0.62 9.64
CA THR A 665 -27.75 -0.63 10.30
C THR A 665 -29.21 -0.61 10.71
N THR A 666 -29.85 -1.77 10.76
CA THR A 666 -31.18 -1.96 11.37
C THR A 666 -31.18 -3.11 12.35
N MET A 667 -32.23 -3.19 13.17
CA MET A 667 -32.45 -4.31 14.07
C MET A 667 -33.39 -5.32 13.39
N VAL A 668 -32.93 -6.56 13.25
CA VAL A 668 -33.74 -7.69 12.77
C VAL A 668 -33.63 -8.79 13.82
N ASP A 669 -34.76 -9.22 14.39
CA ASP A 669 -34.83 -10.25 15.44
C ASP A 669 -33.87 -10.00 16.63
N GLY A 670 -33.80 -8.74 17.09
CA GLY A 670 -32.92 -8.34 18.19
C GLY A 670 -31.42 -8.27 17.84
N LYS A 671 -31.02 -8.50 16.59
CA LYS A 671 -29.64 -8.40 16.11
C LYS A 671 -29.44 -7.18 15.22
N ARG A 672 -28.33 -6.47 15.41
CA ARG A 672 -27.92 -5.36 14.54
C ARG A 672 -27.38 -5.92 13.21
N VAL A 673 -28.07 -5.64 12.12
CA VAL A 673 -27.70 -6.06 10.77
C VAL A 673 -27.32 -4.84 9.94
N LEU A 674 -26.24 -4.95 9.16
CA LEU A 674 -25.83 -3.93 8.20
C LEU A 674 -26.79 -3.91 7.00
N LEU A 675 -27.51 -2.79 6.81
CA LEU A 675 -28.41 -2.55 5.67
C LEU A 675 -27.63 -2.09 4.43
N GLY A 676 -26.84 -1.02 4.59
CA GLY A 676 -26.04 -0.41 3.54
C GLY A 676 -24.71 -1.15 3.37
N LYS A 677 -24.75 -2.32 2.73
CA LYS A 677 -23.58 -3.21 2.59
C LYS A 677 -22.71 -2.80 1.42
N SER A 678 -21.39 -2.95 1.60
CA SER A 678 -20.43 -2.88 0.49
C SER A 678 -20.61 -4.05 -0.48
N CYS A 679 -20.34 -3.80 -1.76
CA CYS A 679 -20.26 -4.82 -2.79
C CYS A 679 -18.99 -5.70 -2.60
N LYS A 680 -18.98 -6.89 -3.20
CA LYS A 680 -17.87 -7.85 -3.03
C LYS A 680 -16.51 -7.30 -3.48
N ASN A 681 -16.46 -6.53 -4.57
CA ASN A 681 -15.24 -6.03 -5.18
C ASN A 681 -15.31 -4.50 -5.40
N PRO A 682 -15.02 -3.67 -4.39
CA PRO A 682 -15.06 -2.22 -4.52
C PRO A 682 -14.14 -1.66 -5.61
N SER A 683 -12.97 -2.29 -5.84
CA SER A 683 -12.02 -1.90 -6.89
C SER A 683 -12.55 -2.08 -8.31
N LYS A 684 -13.68 -2.79 -8.48
CA LYS A 684 -14.35 -3.00 -9.77
C LYS A 684 -15.58 -2.10 -9.97
N ARG A 685 -15.86 -1.18 -9.06
CA ARG A 685 -16.98 -0.21 -9.18
C ARG A 685 -16.47 1.21 -9.34
N VAL A 686 -17.23 2.05 -10.03
CA VAL A 686 -16.90 3.47 -10.19
C VAL A 686 -17.35 4.27 -8.96
N ILE A 687 -18.57 4.00 -8.46
CA ILE A 687 -19.21 4.76 -7.38
C ILE A 687 -19.17 3.95 -6.09
N TRP A 688 -18.77 4.60 -4.99
CA TRP A 688 -18.72 4.03 -3.65
C TRP A 688 -20.08 4.05 -2.97
N ASP A 689 -20.57 5.22 -2.53
CA ASP A 689 -21.71 5.36 -1.59
C ASP A 689 -22.72 6.41 -2.03
N GLY A 690 -23.06 6.38 -3.31
CA GLY A 690 -24.04 7.26 -3.95
C GLY A 690 -23.56 8.68 -4.22
N ALA A 691 -22.63 9.22 -3.43
CA ALA A 691 -22.01 10.53 -3.63
C ALA A 691 -20.52 10.42 -3.98
N HIS A 692 -19.77 9.51 -3.35
CA HIS A 692 -18.34 9.39 -3.55
C HIS A 692 -17.98 8.33 -4.60
N TYR A 693 -16.81 8.50 -5.23
CA TYR A 693 -16.21 7.50 -6.12
C TYR A 693 -15.38 6.51 -5.31
N THR A 694 -15.19 5.30 -5.84
CA THR A 694 -14.31 4.30 -5.21
C THR A 694 -12.85 4.73 -5.24
N GLU A 695 -12.02 4.14 -4.38
CA GLU A 695 -10.57 4.38 -4.38
C GLU A 695 -9.93 4.11 -5.76
N ALA A 696 -10.33 3.02 -6.43
CA ALA A 696 -9.85 2.69 -7.77
C ALA A 696 -10.23 3.76 -8.80
N ALA A 697 -11.46 4.27 -8.75
CA ALA A 697 -11.90 5.37 -9.60
C ALA A 697 -11.12 6.65 -9.29
N ASN A 698 -10.98 7.03 -8.02
CA ASN A 698 -10.23 8.22 -7.59
C ASN A 698 -8.77 8.15 -8.02
N LYS A 699 -8.12 7.00 -7.87
CA LYS A 699 -6.76 6.78 -8.35
C LYS A 699 -6.66 7.01 -9.87
N TRP A 700 -7.56 6.41 -10.65
CA TRP A 700 -7.54 6.59 -12.10
C TRP A 700 -7.71 8.06 -12.48
N MET A 701 -8.64 8.78 -11.84
CA MET A 701 -8.85 10.21 -12.10
C MET A 701 -7.64 11.05 -11.71
N PHE A 702 -7.01 10.76 -10.57
CA PHE A 702 -5.77 11.41 -10.15
C PHE A 702 -4.64 11.22 -11.17
N ASP A 703 -4.47 9.99 -11.66
CA ASP A 703 -3.45 9.67 -12.67
C ASP A 703 -3.67 10.46 -13.98
N GLN A 704 -4.91 10.83 -14.31
CA GLN A 704 -5.21 11.68 -15.48
C GLN A 704 -4.84 13.14 -15.27
N ILE A 705 -5.12 13.71 -14.08
CA ILE A 705 -4.97 15.15 -13.83
C ILE A 705 -3.58 15.54 -13.35
N SER A 706 -2.86 14.64 -12.68
CA SER A 706 -1.56 14.93 -12.05
C SER A 706 -0.49 15.40 -13.04
N GLY A 707 -0.54 14.92 -14.29
CA GLY A 707 0.34 15.34 -15.38
C GLY A 707 0.01 16.70 -16.01
N GLY A 708 -1.03 17.41 -15.54
CA GLY A 708 -1.41 18.73 -16.04
C GLY A 708 -2.17 18.73 -17.37
N LYS A 709 -2.44 17.57 -17.98
CA LYS A 709 -3.16 17.46 -19.26
C LYS A 709 -4.58 18.05 -19.21
N PHE A 710 -5.24 17.92 -18.06
CA PHE A 710 -6.59 18.45 -17.82
C PHE A 710 -6.54 19.76 -17.04
N SER A 711 -5.42 20.46 -17.08
CA SER A 711 -5.21 21.70 -16.35
C SER A 711 -5.04 22.87 -17.32
N ASP A 712 -5.59 24.02 -16.95
CA ASP A 712 -5.35 25.30 -17.61
C ASP A 712 -4.69 26.27 -16.59
N PRO A 713 -3.49 26.79 -16.86
CA PRO A 713 -2.57 26.32 -17.91
C PRO A 713 -2.13 24.87 -17.65
N ALA A 714 -1.65 24.19 -18.69
CA ALA A 714 -1.20 22.80 -18.64
C ALA A 714 0.10 22.65 -17.81
N ILE A 715 -0.04 22.73 -16.49
CA ILE A 715 1.04 22.64 -15.52
C ILE A 715 0.88 21.34 -14.71
N PRO A 716 1.87 20.44 -14.72
CA PRO A 716 1.86 19.26 -13.86
C PRO A 716 1.82 19.62 -12.37
N LEU A 717 1.11 18.81 -11.58
CA LEU A 717 0.91 19.06 -10.14
C LEU A 717 2.22 19.17 -9.37
N ASN A 718 3.22 18.34 -9.70
CA ASN A 718 4.55 18.37 -9.07
C ASN A 718 5.35 19.65 -9.35
N THR A 719 4.93 20.44 -10.35
CA THR A 719 5.55 21.72 -10.70
C THR A 719 4.70 22.94 -10.35
N ALA A 720 3.50 22.73 -9.82
CA ALA A 720 2.52 23.80 -9.55
C ALA A 720 3.02 24.86 -8.55
N CYS A 721 4.01 24.53 -7.72
CA CYS A 721 4.59 25.46 -6.74
C CYS A 721 5.84 26.21 -7.25
N HIS A 722 6.37 25.89 -8.43
CA HIS A 722 7.57 26.54 -8.95
C HIS A 722 7.21 27.89 -9.59
N LYS A 723 7.86 28.96 -9.12
CA LYS A 723 7.69 30.30 -9.70
C LYS A 723 8.13 30.28 -11.16
N LYS A 724 7.26 30.74 -12.07
CA LYS A 724 7.74 31.30 -13.34
C LYS A 724 8.57 32.54 -12.97
N THR A 725 9.86 32.50 -13.24
CA THR A 725 10.65 33.74 -13.33
C THR A 725 9.99 34.61 -14.41
N PRO A 726 9.75 35.91 -14.16
CA PRO A 726 9.26 36.80 -15.20
C PRO A 726 10.22 36.71 -16.40
N PRO A 727 9.72 36.71 -17.66
CA PRO A 727 10.61 36.98 -18.78
C PRO A 727 11.25 38.34 -18.54
N THR A 728 12.58 38.37 -18.51
CA THR A 728 13.40 39.58 -18.45
C THR A 728 13.20 40.44 -19.68
#